data_AF-A0A0D5NJG3-F1
#
_entry.id   AF-A0A0D5NJG3-F1
#
_cell.length_a   1.000
_cell.length_b   1.000
_cell.length_c   1.000
_cell.angle_alpha   90.00
_cell.angle_beta   90.00
_cell.angle_gamma   90.00
#
_symmetry.space_group_name_H-M   'P 1'
#
loop_
_entity.id
_entity.type
_entity.pdbx_description
1 polymer ?
#
loop_
_entity_poly.entity_id
_entity_poly.type
_entity_poly.pdbx_seq_one_letter_code
_entity_poly.pdbx_strand_id
1 'polypeptide(L)'
;MKILITGGYGFIGSFVAERFHKEGDQVFILDNLSSGSKSNVPFKHRGYILNVEDRNCDEIFRAHRFDVVVHLAAQVSVATSMIQPELDAKSNVLGLANMLTLARKYGIKKFIFASSAAVYGAPDEVPIREDAALNPISPYGINKMVGEIYCEKWKDLFGLDTLCFRFSNVYGPKQGNGGEGGVVSIFIERVLAQKEIHVYGDGGQTRDFIYVEDVADAIYRASYSSLSGVFNLSTCTENRVTDLIKHLQQLHGAIDVSYSQPREGDIYRSALDNRRIFQSLDWVPKYSLQEGLRKTYDWFKQNHRADHAKPGEQAKTRVDLKNRLAKLAKLAKPLLPSLENLFCFAVLLWITLKLQPVSSYSFDYSLLYILLIGLLHGSRQSMPATVLAFGLYIYRELESGRDLIALTYSSEFFFQLAVYLSAGLVVGYSIDHRTRKLRSQEEKLLEAEEKYSFLHHIFDETRLIKDELQQQILTNGHSFGKLHAVTKELETLEPEQIFTAAVGVLESIMNTDSVTIHTVNKQGNFLRLAAHSSGMTDVAKSVKVQDYPYLNELLVSHQLFVNKDLKADLPLLAAPVISAGQTVALVSVHTIEFERFTLYYQNLFKVAVDLISSALTRAHSYIEAVGTIRYVDGMQGKVLRHEVFAEIVINKQKASSRYGLDFILLTSLADGSSTDELADRIVASLRETDYMGMGRNGELLVLLSNTNKEEAQFVLERFQKQNIYMKVVEEGPEYV
;
A
#
# COMPACT_ATOMS: atom_id res chain seq x y z
N MET A 1 -0.31 -5.63 3.47
CA MET A 1 0.57 -4.99 4.49
C MET A 1 0.17 -3.53 4.68
N LYS A 2 0.53 -2.93 5.83
CA LYS A 2 0.50 -1.48 6.07
C LYS A 2 1.90 -0.91 5.87
N ILE A 3 2.07 -0.05 4.89
CA ILE A 3 3.38 0.47 4.47
C ILE A 3 3.43 1.97 4.73
N LEU A 4 4.43 2.42 5.50
CA LEU A 4 4.75 3.84 5.62
C LEU A 4 5.85 4.21 4.61
N ILE A 5 5.55 5.16 3.73
CA ILE A 5 6.50 5.69 2.75
C ILE A 5 6.80 7.14 3.12
N THR A 6 7.99 7.39 3.66
CA THR A 6 8.43 8.78 3.87
C THR A 6 8.93 9.34 2.54
N GLY A 7 8.60 10.58 2.18
CA GLY A 7 8.93 11.14 0.86
C GLY A 7 8.02 10.60 -0.26
N GLY A 8 6.85 10.05 0.11
CA GLY A 8 5.92 9.39 -0.79
C GLY A 8 5.25 10.32 -1.82
N TYR A 9 5.26 11.64 -1.60
CA TYR A 9 4.79 12.61 -2.59
C TYR A 9 5.91 13.08 -3.53
N GLY A 10 7.16 12.68 -3.28
CA GLY A 10 8.28 12.91 -4.17
C GLY A 10 8.24 12.06 -5.44
N PHE A 11 9.24 12.25 -6.29
CA PHE A 11 9.40 11.54 -7.56
C PHE A 11 9.35 10.01 -7.37
N ILE A 12 10.41 9.42 -6.79
CA ILE A 12 10.51 7.96 -6.60
C ILE A 12 9.39 7.46 -5.66
N GLY A 13 9.13 8.19 -4.57
CA GLY A 13 8.14 7.79 -3.57
C GLY A 13 6.74 7.61 -4.11
N SER A 14 6.33 8.41 -5.08
CA SER A 14 5.00 8.29 -5.68
C SER A 14 4.83 7.00 -6.51
N PHE A 15 5.90 6.53 -7.19
CA PHE A 15 5.88 5.26 -7.92
C PHE A 15 5.92 4.06 -6.98
N VAL A 16 6.69 4.17 -5.89
CA VAL A 16 6.69 3.14 -4.85
C VAL A 16 5.30 3.02 -4.23
N ALA A 17 4.68 4.16 -3.88
CA ALA A 17 3.31 4.21 -3.39
C ALA A 17 2.31 3.58 -4.37
N GLU A 18 2.41 3.92 -5.66
CA GLU A 18 1.57 3.34 -6.71
C GLU A 18 1.78 1.83 -6.86
N ARG A 19 3.03 1.34 -6.79
CA ARG A 19 3.34 -0.09 -6.87
C ARG A 19 2.69 -0.86 -5.73
N PHE A 20 2.83 -0.39 -4.48
CA PHE A 20 2.18 -0.99 -3.31
C PHE A 20 0.66 -0.96 -3.42
N HIS A 21 0.09 0.19 -3.83
CA HIS A 21 -1.36 0.32 -3.97
C HIS A 21 -1.96 -0.65 -4.99
N LYS A 22 -1.30 -0.83 -6.16
CA LYS A 22 -1.73 -1.77 -7.20
C LYS A 22 -1.80 -3.22 -6.71
N GLU A 23 -1.01 -3.57 -5.69
CA GLU A 23 -0.94 -4.91 -5.11
C GLU A 23 -1.83 -5.06 -3.87
N GLY A 24 -2.68 -4.06 -3.58
CA GLY A 24 -3.66 -4.11 -2.49
C GLY A 24 -3.11 -3.73 -1.11
N ASP A 25 -1.89 -3.20 -1.03
CA ASP A 25 -1.31 -2.76 0.24
C ASP A 25 -1.91 -1.42 0.72
N GLN A 26 -1.99 -1.25 2.04
CA GLN A 26 -2.44 -0.01 2.65
C GLN A 26 -1.28 0.97 2.74
N VAL A 27 -1.35 2.02 1.93
CA VAL A 27 -0.29 3.03 1.79
C VAL A 27 -0.52 4.22 2.71
N PHE A 28 0.51 4.53 3.50
CA PHE A 28 0.61 5.73 4.33
C PHE A 28 1.82 6.53 3.88
N ILE A 29 1.66 7.85 3.75
CA ILE A 29 2.68 8.76 3.26
C ILE A 29 3.01 9.77 4.35
N LEU A 30 4.31 10.00 4.57
CA LEU A 30 4.81 11.10 5.40
C LEU A 30 5.75 11.96 4.57
N ASP A 31 5.39 13.22 4.35
CA ASP A 31 6.13 14.10 3.44
C ASP A 31 5.85 15.58 3.77
N ASN A 32 6.89 16.41 3.80
CA ASN A 32 6.76 17.83 4.15
C ASN A 32 6.41 18.74 2.96
N LEU A 33 6.24 18.18 1.75
CA LEU A 33 5.98 18.90 0.49
C LEU A 33 7.08 19.90 0.10
N SER A 34 8.29 19.74 0.61
CA SER A 34 9.43 20.60 0.24
C SER A 34 9.80 20.48 -1.23
N SER A 35 9.73 19.26 -1.79
CA SER A 35 9.96 18.95 -3.21
C SER A 35 8.88 18.06 -3.83
N GLY A 36 8.07 17.38 -3.01
CA GLY A 36 6.96 16.52 -3.45
C GLY A 36 5.66 17.29 -3.68
N SER A 37 4.70 16.64 -4.36
CA SER A 37 3.34 17.16 -4.54
C SER A 37 2.31 16.08 -4.26
N LYS A 38 1.23 16.44 -3.54
CA LYS A 38 0.09 15.53 -3.30
C LYS A 38 -0.52 14.99 -4.60
N SER A 39 -0.49 15.79 -5.67
CA SER A 39 -1.01 15.38 -6.99
C SER A 39 -0.26 14.19 -7.60
N ASN A 40 0.94 13.86 -7.11
CA ASN A 40 1.72 12.72 -7.61
C ASN A 40 1.11 11.36 -7.25
N VAL A 41 0.21 11.33 -6.26
CA VAL A 41 -0.45 10.12 -5.74
C VAL A 41 -1.98 10.28 -5.86
N PRO A 42 -2.58 9.84 -6.98
CA PRO A 42 -3.97 10.13 -7.31
C PRO A 42 -4.99 9.19 -6.64
N PHE A 43 -4.54 8.08 -6.06
CA PHE A 43 -5.41 7.10 -5.39
C PHE A 43 -5.63 7.45 -3.91
N LYS A 44 -6.66 6.86 -3.29
CA LYS A 44 -6.98 7.07 -1.87
C LYS A 44 -5.86 6.47 -1.00
N HIS A 45 -5.26 7.31 -0.15
CA HIS A 45 -4.20 6.95 0.79
C HIS A 45 -4.30 7.86 2.03
N ARG A 46 -3.50 7.58 3.06
CA ARG A 46 -3.36 8.49 4.21
C ARG A 46 -2.05 9.25 4.12
N GLY A 47 -2.09 10.56 4.33
CA GLY A 47 -0.96 11.46 4.11
C GLY A 47 -0.75 12.41 5.27
N TYR A 48 0.44 12.40 5.85
CA TYR A 48 0.84 13.27 6.97
C TYR A 48 1.87 14.29 6.49
N ILE A 49 1.56 15.57 6.70
CA ILE A 49 2.43 16.68 6.29
C ILE A 49 3.33 17.07 7.45
N LEU A 50 4.45 16.36 7.57
CA LEU A 50 5.44 16.54 8.62
C LEU A 50 6.86 16.33 8.08
N ASN A 51 7.84 16.90 8.79
CA ASN A 51 9.24 16.58 8.56
C ASN A 51 9.60 15.26 9.25
N VAL A 52 10.51 14.48 8.67
CA VAL A 52 10.93 13.18 9.21
C VAL A 52 11.67 13.28 10.54
N GLU A 53 12.30 14.42 10.84
CA GLU A 53 12.93 14.69 12.13
C GLU A 53 11.95 15.17 13.21
N ASP A 54 10.68 15.40 12.87
CA ASP A 54 9.67 15.87 13.81
C ASP A 54 9.29 14.79 14.83
N ARG A 55 9.21 15.17 16.11
CA ARG A 55 8.79 14.29 17.20
C ARG A 55 7.33 13.87 17.10
N ASN A 56 6.49 14.67 16.43
CA ASN A 56 5.08 14.35 16.19
C ASN A 56 4.90 13.10 15.31
N CYS A 57 5.95 12.65 14.61
CA CYS A 57 5.92 11.36 13.93
C CYS A 57 5.63 10.18 14.88
N ASP A 58 5.96 10.30 16.18
CA ASP A 58 5.65 9.26 17.17
C ASP A 58 4.14 8.94 17.24
N GLU A 59 3.28 9.94 17.09
CA GLU A 59 1.82 9.75 17.14
C GLU A 59 1.31 8.97 15.92
N ILE A 60 1.95 9.12 14.75
CA ILE A 60 1.62 8.38 13.54
C ILE A 60 1.95 6.89 13.71
N PHE A 61 3.15 6.59 14.20
CA PHE A 61 3.56 5.21 14.51
C PHE A 61 2.73 4.60 15.66
N ARG A 62 2.27 5.43 16.62
CA ARG A 62 1.39 4.97 17.70
C ARG A 62 -0.01 4.62 17.18
N ALA A 63 -0.59 5.46 16.33
CA ALA A 63 -1.91 5.27 15.76
C ALA A 63 -1.94 4.10 14.76
N HIS A 64 -0.81 3.80 14.13
CA HIS A 64 -0.72 2.80 13.07
C HIS A 64 0.42 1.81 13.31
N ARG A 65 0.07 0.52 13.42
CA ARG A 65 1.05 -0.56 13.36
C ARG A 65 1.44 -0.82 11.90
N PHE A 66 2.57 -0.27 11.45
CA PHE A 66 3.11 -0.54 10.12
C PHE A 66 3.85 -1.89 10.09
N ASP A 67 3.84 -2.56 8.94
CA ASP A 67 4.63 -3.76 8.70
C ASP A 67 6.04 -3.39 8.19
N VAL A 68 6.09 -2.40 7.30
CA VAL A 68 7.31 -1.94 6.62
C VAL A 68 7.36 -0.42 6.59
N VAL A 69 8.57 0.13 6.78
CA VAL A 69 8.87 1.53 6.51
C VAL A 69 9.80 1.62 5.30
N VAL A 70 9.39 2.37 4.28
CA VAL A 70 10.24 2.72 3.13
C VAL A 70 10.65 4.18 3.27
N HIS A 71 11.92 4.40 3.60
CA HIS A 71 12.48 5.71 3.89
C HIS A 71 13.13 6.35 2.64
N LEU A 72 12.35 7.16 1.92
CA LEU A 72 12.76 7.90 0.72
C LEU A 72 12.85 9.41 0.93
N ALA A 73 12.40 9.93 2.08
CA ALA A 73 12.50 11.35 2.41
C ALA A 73 13.97 11.72 2.58
N ALA A 74 14.42 12.70 1.81
CA ALA A 74 15.80 13.16 1.83
C ALA A 74 15.91 14.57 1.23
N GLN A 75 16.94 15.30 1.63
CA GLN A 75 17.52 16.34 0.79
C GLN A 75 18.37 15.63 -0.26
N VAL A 76 18.04 15.77 -1.55
CA VAL A 76 18.61 14.94 -2.64
C VAL A 76 19.61 15.68 -3.55
N SER A 77 19.75 16.99 -3.43
CA SER A 77 20.64 17.82 -4.25
C SER A 77 22.05 17.82 -3.67
N VAL A 78 23.01 17.27 -4.41
CA VAL A 78 24.44 17.36 -4.06
C VAL A 78 24.88 18.83 -3.99
N ALA A 79 24.49 19.65 -4.97
CA ALA A 79 24.81 21.08 -4.98
C ALA A 79 24.26 21.82 -3.76
N THR A 80 23.02 21.53 -3.34
CA THR A 80 22.43 22.12 -2.13
C THR A 80 23.18 21.66 -0.89
N SER A 81 23.62 20.39 -0.83
CA SER A 81 24.38 19.88 0.31
C SER A 81 25.73 20.59 0.50
N MET A 82 26.36 21.05 -0.60
CA MET A 82 27.61 21.82 -0.54
C MET A 82 27.39 23.23 0.00
N ILE A 83 26.26 23.86 -0.35
CA ILE A 83 25.93 25.23 0.06
C ILE A 83 25.32 25.25 1.48
N GLN A 84 24.51 24.25 1.82
CA GLN A 84 23.72 24.16 3.06
C GLN A 84 23.85 22.75 3.69
N PRO A 85 25.04 22.35 4.17
CA PRO A 85 25.27 21.01 4.72
C PRO A 85 24.44 20.72 5.98
N GLU A 86 24.12 21.75 6.78
CA GLU A 86 23.26 21.58 7.97
C GLU A 86 21.83 21.18 7.59
N LEU A 87 21.28 21.77 6.52
CA LEU A 87 19.95 21.42 6.02
C LEU A 87 19.94 19.97 5.51
N ASP A 88 21.00 19.58 4.82
CA ASP A 88 21.18 18.20 4.34
C ASP A 88 21.21 17.20 5.50
N ALA A 89 22.05 17.45 6.51
CA ALA A 89 22.18 16.58 7.68
C ALA A 89 20.90 16.50 8.50
N LYS A 90 20.14 17.60 8.60
CA LYS A 90 18.87 17.62 9.35
C LYS A 90 17.88 16.60 8.79
N SER A 91 17.68 16.58 7.48
CA SER A 91 16.76 15.60 6.86
C SER A 91 17.39 14.21 6.75
N ASN A 92 18.63 14.12 6.28
CA ASN A 92 19.25 12.84 5.91
C ASN A 92 19.79 12.05 7.11
N VAL A 93 20.23 12.71 8.18
CA VAL A 93 20.79 12.06 9.38
C VAL A 93 19.82 12.10 10.55
N LEU A 94 19.35 13.28 10.96
CA LEU A 94 18.42 13.39 12.10
C LEU A 94 17.05 12.77 11.78
N GLY A 95 16.54 13.01 10.56
CA GLY A 95 15.32 12.39 10.06
C GLY A 95 15.40 10.86 10.04
N LEU A 96 16.50 10.31 9.51
CA LEU A 96 16.74 8.86 9.51
C LEU A 96 16.81 8.30 10.94
N ALA A 97 17.58 8.93 11.82
CA ALA A 97 17.73 8.48 13.21
C ALA A 97 16.38 8.47 13.95
N ASN A 98 15.53 9.47 13.71
CA ASN A 98 14.17 9.50 14.24
C ASN A 98 13.33 8.33 13.69
N MET A 99 13.32 8.14 12.37
CA MET A 99 12.56 7.05 11.73
C MET A 99 13.00 5.66 12.18
N LEU A 100 14.31 5.40 12.30
CA LEU A 100 14.85 4.15 12.83
C LEU A 100 14.49 3.94 14.31
N THR A 101 14.52 5.01 15.11
CA THR A 101 14.14 4.96 16.53
C THR A 101 12.66 4.62 16.70
N LEU A 102 11.78 5.24 15.91
CA LEU A 102 10.35 4.95 15.91
C LEU A 102 10.07 3.55 15.36
N ALA A 103 10.75 3.14 14.29
CA ALA A 103 10.61 1.80 13.73
C ALA A 103 10.93 0.71 14.77
N ARG A 104 12.03 0.89 15.51
CA ARG A 104 12.37 0.02 16.65
C ARG A 104 11.30 0.08 17.74
N LYS A 105 10.94 1.29 18.20
CA LYS A 105 10.01 1.50 19.33
C LYS A 105 8.67 0.80 19.12
N TYR A 106 8.16 0.79 17.89
CA TYR A 106 6.86 0.21 17.54
C TYR A 106 6.94 -1.18 16.88
N GLY A 107 8.12 -1.81 16.86
CA GLY A 107 8.28 -3.20 16.42
C GLY A 107 8.07 -3.41 14.93
N ILE A 108 8.50 -2.46 14.09
CA ILE A 108 8.47 -2.59 12.64
C ILE A 108 9.35 -3.76 12.21
N LYS A 109 8.84 -4.59 11.30
CA LYS A 109 9.55 -5.81 10.88
C LYS A 109 10.67 -5.50 9.90
N LYS A 110 10.47 -4.53 9.01
CA LYS A 110 11.43 -4.20 7.94
C LYS A 110 11.53 -2.70 7.67
N PHE A 111 12.76 -2.23 7.53
CA PHE A 111 13.07 -0.84 7.21
C PHE A 111 13.94 -0.77 5.94
N ILE A 112 13.38 -0.19 4.88
CA ILE A 112 14.07 -0.04 3.59
C ILE A 112 14.56 1.40 3.47
N PHE A 113 15.86 1.59 3.27
CA PHE A 113 16.51 2.88 3.14
C PHE A 113 17.00 3.13 1.70
N ALA A 114 16.66 4.30 1.15
CA ALA A 114 17.23 4.76 -0.11
C ALA A 114 18.59 5.45 0.11
N SER A 115 19.66 4.73 -0.22
CA SER A 115 21.02 5.24 -0.34
C SER A 115 21.31 5.66 -1.80
N SER A 116 22.56 5.94 -2.14
CA SER A 116 22.97 6.49 -3.43
C SER A 116 24.34 5.97 -3.86
N ALA A 117 24.58 5.91 -5.17
CA ALA A 117 25.91 5.72 -5.75
C ALA A 117 26.95 6.76 -5.25
N ALA A 118 26.51 7.93 -4.75
CA ALA A 118 27.39 8.98 -4.25
C ALA A 118 28.30 8.55 -3.08
N VAL A 119 27.96 7.43 -2.40
CA VAL A 119 28.79 6.84 -1.34
C VAL A 119 30.13 6.31 -1.85
N TYR A 120 30.22 5.97 -3.13
CA TYR A 120 31.45 5.44 -3.74
C TYR A 120 32.46 6.55 -4.11
N GLY A 121 32.00 7.80 -4.25
CA GLY A 121 32.86 8.89 -4.70
C GLY A 121 33.29 8.75 -6.16
N ALA A 122 34.60 8.78 -6.39
CA ALA A 122 35.23 8.64 -7.70
C ALA A 122 35.97 7.29 -7.80
N PRO A 123 35.29 6.22 -8.27
CA PRO A 123 35.88 4.89 -8.33
C PRO A 123 36.79 4.72 -9.54
N ASP A 124 37.86 3.94 -9.37
CA ASP A 124 38.84 3.63 -10.43
C ASP A 124 38.33 2.60 -11.45
N GLU A 125 37.43 1.70 -11.01
CA GLU A 125 36.89 0.59 -11.80
C GLU A 125 35.36 0.63 -11.86
N VAL A 126 34.81 0.27 -13.03
CA VAL A 126 33.38 0.08 -13.27
C VAL A 126 33.16 -1.26 -13.99
N PRO A 127 32.09 -2.02 -13.72
CA PRO A 127 31.00 -1.70 -12.78
C PRO A 127 31.40 -1.85 -11.30
N ILE A 128 30.93 -0.93 -10.46
CA ILE A 128 31.26 -0.84 -9.04
C ILE A 128 30.42 -1.85 -8.27
N ARG A 129 31.09 -2.67 -7.46
CA ARG A 129 30.47 -3.70 -6.62
C ARG A 129 30.17 -3.16 -5.22
N GLU A 130 29.25 -3.79 -4.50
CA GLU A 130 28.86 -3.34 -3.16
C GLU A 130 29.99 -3.41 -2.12
N ASP A 131 31.00 -4.24 -2.36
CA ASP A 131 32.21 -4.42 -1.54
C ASP A 131 33.32 -3.40 -1.84
N ALA A 132 33.12 -2.51 -2.82
CA ALA A 132 34.06 -1.43 -3.11
C ALA A 132 34.18 -0.46 -1.92
N ALA A 133 35.37 0.14 -1.79
CA ALA A 133 35.63 1.14 -0.75
C ALA A 133 34.72 2.36 -0.92
N LEU A 134 34.19 2.86 0.20
CA LEU A 134 33.34 4.05 0.22
C LEU A 134 34.21 5.27 0.43
N ASN A 135 34.13 6.24 -0.48
CA ASN A 135 34.90 7.47 -0.43
C ASN A 135 34.07 8.67 -0.91
N PRO A 136 32.95 9.00 -0.22
CA PRO A 136 32.05 10.05 -0.69
C PRO A 136 32.75 11.42 -0.74
N ILE A 137 32.56 12.13 -1.85
CA ILE A 137 33.20 13.43 -2.12
C ILE A 137 32.27 14.63 -1.83
N SER A 138 31.06 14.39 -1.31
CA SER A 138 30.07 15.43 -1.01
C SER A 138 29.36 15.18 0.33
N PRO A 139 28.87 16.24 1.01
CA PRO A 139 28.08 16.10 2.23
C PRO A 139 26.87 15.18 2.06
N TYR A 140 26.17 15.25 0.91
CA TYR A 140 25.11 14.31 0.57
C TYR A 140 25.58 12.85 0.58
N GLY A 141 26.69 12.55 -0.11
CA GLY A 141 27.28 11.21 -0.15
C GLY A 141 27.71 10.72 1.24
N ILE A 142 28.31 11.61 2.05
CA ILE A 142 28.69 11.33 3.44
C ILE A 142 27.45 10.96 4.26
N ASN A 143 26.37 11.75 4.17
CA ASN A 143 25.16 11.51 4.94
C ASN A 143 24.44 10.21 4.52
N LYS A 144 24.48 9.84 3.23
CA LYS A 144 23.98 8.53 2.78
C LYS A 144 24.82 7.37 3.30
N MET A 145 26.14 7.49 3.29
CA MET A 145 27.06 6.51 3.88
C MET A 145 26.82 6.35 5.39
N VAL A 146 26.70 7.46 6.12
CA VAL A 146 26.34 7.46 7.55
C VAL A 146 25.00 6.76 7.74
N GLY A 147 24.02 6.99 6.86
CA GLY A 147 22.73 6.33 6.95
C GLY A 147 22.79 4.81 6.80
N GLU A 148 23.64 4.29 5.92
CA GLU A 148 23.90 2.85 5.80
C GLU A 148 24.48 2.27 7.10
N ILE A 149 25.42 2.98 7.73
CA ILE A 149 26.01 2.58 9.02
C ILE A 149 24.95 2.57 10.13
N TYR A 150 24.06 3.57 10.17
CA TYR A 150 22.94 3.59 11.11
C TYR A 150 22.01 2.38 10.90
N CYS A 151 21.64 2.07 9.66
CA CYS A 151 20.83 0.92 9.33
C CYS A 151 21.48 -0.39 9.76
N GLU A 152 22.76 -0.59 9.46
CA GLU A 152 23.53 -1.77 9.88
C GLU A 152 23.54 -1.89 11.41
N LYS A 153 23.88 -0.81 12.13
CA LYS A 153 23.98 -0.83 13.58
C LYS A 153 22.63 -0.99 14.27
N TRP A 154 21.53 -0.51 13.69
CA TRP A 154 20.20 -0.77 14.23
C TRP A 154 19.80 -2.25 14.13
N LYS A 155 20.24 -2.93 13.08
CA LYS A 155 20.08 -4.37 12.96
C LYS A 155 20.93 -5.10 14.01
N ASP A 156 22.21 -4.77 14.12
CA ASP A 156 23.14 -5.40 15.05
C ASP A 156 22.71 -5.22 16.52
N LEU A 157 22.33 -3.99 16.90
CA LEU A 157 22.04 -3.62 18.28
C LEU A 157 20.61 -3.94 18.72
N PHE A 158 19.64 -3.87 17.78
CA PHE A 158 18.22 -3.90 18.11
C PHE A 158 17.41 -4.93 17.33
N GLY A 159 18.02 -5.67 16.42
CA GLY A 159 17.35 -6.70 15.62
C GLY A 159 16.34 -6.16 14.60
N LEU A 160 16.38 -4.86 14.29
CA LEU A 160 15.53 -4.28 13.24
C LEU A 160 16.05 -4.71 11.88
N ASP A 161 15.24 -5.41 11.08
CA ASP A 161 15.67 -5.82 9.74
C ASP A 161 15.77 -4.60 8.83
N THR A 162 16.99 -4.28 8.39
CA THR A 162 17.28 -3.12 7.56
C THR A 162 17.82 -3.55 6.20
N LEU A 163 17.37 -2.84 5.16
CA LEU A 163 17.80 -3.04 3.79
C LEU A 163 18.10 -1.68 3.14
N CYS A 164 19.28 -1.53 2.58
CA CYS A 164 19.72 -0.31 1.93
C CYS A 164 19.90 -0.55 0.43
N PHE A 165 19.31 0.32 -0.38
CA PHE A 165 19.54 0.33 -1.82
C PHE A 165 20.38 1.52 -2.23
N ARG A 166 21.54 1.28 -2.83
CA ARG A 166 22.35 2.30 -3.50
C ARG A 166 21.82 2.48 -4.91
N PHE A 167 21.00 3.51 -5.12
CA PHE A 167 20.46 3.82 -6.44
C PHE A 167 21.55 4.37 -7.35
N SER A 168 21.56 3.93 -8.63
CA SER A 168 22.21 4.66 -9.71
C SER A 168 21.39 5.91 -10.10
N ASN A 169 21.52 6.42 -11.34
CA ASN A 169 20.82 7.62 -11.77
C ASN A 169 19.36 7.30 -12.12
N VAL A 170 18.47 7.43 -11.13
CA VAL A 170 17.03 7.22 -11.32
C VAL A 170 16.42 8.33 -12.17
N TYR A 171 15.64 7.97 -13.19
CA TYR A 171 14.91 8.90 -14.05
C TYR A 171 13.51 8.39 -14.40
N GLY A 172 12.61 9.31 -14.76
CA GLY A 172 11.22 8.96 -15.06
C GLY A 172 10.24 10.14 -15.02
N PRO A 173 8.95 9.86 -15.28
CA PRO A 173 7.88 10.84 -15.12
C PRO A 173 7.82 11.40 -13.69
N LYS A 174 7.24 12.59 -13.47
CA LYS A 174 7.15 13.26 -12.15
C LYS A 174 8.49 13.68 -11.52
N GLN A 175 9.63 13.46 -12.20
CA GLN A 175 10.91 13.99 -11.77
C GLN A 175 10.89 15.53 -11.87
N GLY A 176 11.04 16.22 -10.73
CA GLY A 176 11.01 17.68 -10.68
C GLY A 176 12.39 18.34 -10.92
N ASN A 177 12.41 19.67 -10.83
CA ASN A 177 13.60 20.52 -10.98
C ASN A 177 14.31 20.85 -9.66
N GLY A 178 13.71 20.52 -8.52
CA GLY A 178 14.23 20.79 -7.18
C GLY A 178 15.09 19.64 -6.68
N GLY A 179 16.37 19.64 -7.05
CA GLY A 179 17.34 18.57 -6.81
C GLY A 179 18.54 18.79 -7.72
N GLU A 180 19.56 17.93 -7.70
CA GLU A 180 20.20 17.64 -9.00
C GLU A 180 19.11 16.98 -9.84
N GLY A 181 18.26 17.79 -10.47
CA GLY A 181 17.29 17.33 -11.45
C GLY A 181 18.08 16.48 -12.42
N GLY A 182 17.76 15.19 -12.46
CA GLY A 182 18.53 14.24 -13.25
C GLY A 182 18.70 14.84 -14.64
N VAL A 183 19.91 14.77 -15.21
CA VAL A 183 20.24 15.36 -16.51
C VAL A 183 19.15 15.13 -17.57
N VAL A 184 18.44 13.99 -17.48
CA VAL A 184 17.23 13.65 -18.24
C VAL A 184 16.10 14.68 -18.13
N SER A 185 15.62 15.04 -16.93
CA SER A 185 14.51 15.98 -16.77
C SER A 185 14.91 17.38 -17.22
N ILE A 186 16.11 17.84 -16.86
CA ILE A 186 16.65 19.14 -17.30
C ILE A 186 16.71 19.22 -18.82
N PHE A 187 17.22 18.17 -19.49
CA PHE A 187 17.32 18.15 -20.94
C PHE A 187 15.94 18.15 -21.59
N ILE A 188 15.02 17.29 -21.14
CA ILE A 188 13.67 17.21 -21.70
C ILE A 188 12.93 18.55 -21.57
N GLU A 189 12.98 19.20 -20.41
CA GLU A 189 12.32 20.49 -20.22
C GLU A 189 12.89 21.58 -21.13
N ARG A 190 14.23 21.66 -21.25
CA ARG A 190 14.86 22.65 -22.14
C ARG A 190 14.51 22.40 -23.60
N VAL A 191 14.52 21.14 -24.01
CA VAL A 191 14.10 20.72 -25.36
C VAL A 191 12.65 21.12 -25.63
N LEU A 192 11.72 20.80 -24.72
CA LEU A 192 10.31 21.16 -24.90
C LEU A 192 10.08 22.68 -24.86
N ALA A 193 10.88 23.42 -24.10
CA ALA A 193 10.89 24.87 -24.05
C ALA A 193 11.67 25.54 -25.20
N GLN A 194 12.18 24.76 -26.17
CA GLN A 194 13.00 25.24 -27.29
C GLN A 194 14.22 26.07 -26.84
N LYS A 195 14.87 25.62 -25.77
CA LYS A 195 16.10 26.22 -25.22
C LYS A 195 17.28 25.29 -25.45
N GLU A 196 18.45 25.89 -25.66
CA GLU A 196 19.72 25.18 -25.79
C GLU A 196 20.02 24.32 -24.54
N ILE A 197 20.44 23.07 -24.74
CA ILE A 197 20.97 22.19 -23.69
C ILE A 197 22.43 22.56 -23.38
N HIS A 198 22.77 22.64 -22.09
CA HIS A 198 24.16 22.82 -21.65
C HIS A 198 24.74 21.49 -21.17
N VAL A 199 25.83 21.05 -21.80
CA VAL A 199 26.63 19.90 -21.38
C VAL A 199 27.92 20.42 -20.75
N TYR A 200 28.30 19.85 -19.61
CA TYR A 200 29.57 20.13 -18.96
C TYR A 200 30.58 19.05 -19.36
N GLY A 201 31.74 19.47 -19.85
CA GLY A 201 32.72 18.59 -20.49
C GLY A 201 32.40 18.32 -21.96
N ASP A 202 32.90 17.19 -22.46
CA ASP A 202 32.80 16.77 -23.86
C ASP A 202 31.51 15.96 -24.18
N GLY A 203 30.69 15.65 -23.18
CA GLY A 203 29.51 14.78 -23.31
C GLY A 203 29.83 13.28 -23.32
N GLY A 204 31.12 12.93 -23.26
CA GLY A 204 31.61 11.55 -23.27
C GLY A 204 31.46 10.82 -21.93
N GLN A 205 31.16 11.55 -20.85
CA GLN A 205 30.94 10.98 -19.52
C GLN A 205 29.77 9.99 -19.52
N THR A 206 29.93 8.90 -18.77
CA THR A 206 28.94 7.82 -18.69
C THR A 206 28.18 7.82 -17.36
N ARG A 207 26.90 7.46 -17.41
CA ARG A 207 26.05 7.23 -16.24
C ARG A 207 25.21 5.96 -16.44
N ASP A 208 24.87 5.33 -15.33
CA ASP A 208 23.93 4.21 -15.26
C ASP A 208 22.54 4.75 -14.96
N PHE A 209 21.69 4.80 -15.98
CA PHE A 209 20.34 5.33 -15.88
C PHE A 209 19.34 4.19 -15.65
N ILE A 210 18.68 4.21 -14.49
CA ILE A 210 17.63 3.25 -14.14
C ILE A 210 16.26 3.92 -14.15
N TYR A 211 15.28 3.27 -14.77
CA TYR A 211 13.93 3.80 -14.83
C TYR A 211 13.20 3.63 -13.50
N VAL A 212 12.43 4.63 -13.09
CA VAL A 212 11.80 4.70 -11.75
C VAL A 212 10.87 3.52 -11.42
N GLU A 213 10.18 2.95 -12.42
CA GLU A 213 9.31 1.79 -12.18
C GLU A 213 10.11 0.52 -11.85
N ASP A 214 11.32 0.36 -12.39
CA ASP A 214 12.22 -0.74 -12.04
C ASP A 214 12.67 -0.62 -10.57
N VAL A 215 12.97 0.61 -10.13
CA VAL A 215 13.30 0.91 -8.73
C VAL A 215 12.12 0.60 -7.80
N ALA A 216 10.91 1.02 -8.18
CA ALA A 216 9.71 0.77 -7.41
C ALA A 216 9.40 -0.73 -7.28
N ASP A 217 9.59 -1.51 -8.35
CA ASP A 217 9.40 -2.97 -8.34
C ASP A 217 10.42 -3.66 -7.42
N ALA A 218 11.69 -3.25 -7.44
CA ALA A 218 12.71 -3.78 -6.54
C ALA A 218 12.37 -3.54 -5.07
N ILE A 219 12.00 -2.31 -4.70
CA ILE A 219 11.62 -1.95 -3.33
C ILE A 219 10.39 -2.76 -2.87
N TYR A 220 9.40 -2.90 -3.75
CA TYR A 220 8.21 -3.70 -3.48
C TYR A 220 8.58 -5.17 -3.21
N ARG A 221 9.28 -5.85 -4.14
CA ARG A 221 9.72 -7.25 -3.96
C ARG A 221 10.55 -7.42 -2.69
N ALA A 222 11.45 -6.48 -2.45
CA ALA A 222 12.31 -6.49 -1.28
C ALA A 222 11.53 -6.41 0.04
N SER A 223 10.43 -5.68 0.07
CA SER A 223 9.57 -5.56 1.26
C SER A 223 8.93 -6.87 1.70
N TYR A 224 8.70 -7.80 0.75
CA TYR A 224 8.16 -9.14 0.99
C TYR A 224 9.24 -10.22 1.20
N SER A 225 10.51 -9.88 0.98
CA SER A 225 11.63 -10.80 1.14
C SER A 225 12.21 -10.77 2.57
N SER A 226 13.10 -11.73 2.88
CA SER A 226 13.96 -11.70 4.08
C SER A 226 15.32 -11.02 3.84
N LEU A 227 15.49 -10.31 2.71
CA LEU A 227 16.77 -9.67 2.40
C LEU A 227 17.08 -8.51 3.32
N SER A 228 18.37 -8.39 3.62
CA SER A 228 18.90 -7.40 4.54
C SER A 228 20.34 -7.01 4.13
N GLY A 229 20.81 -5.85 4.60
CA GLY A 229 22.11 -5.32 4.23
C GLY A 229 22.05 -4.35 3.04
N VAL A 230 23.11 -4.26 2.25
CA VAL A 230 23.27 -3.23 1.21
C VAL A 230 23.33 -3.86 -0.18
N PHE A 231 22.58 -3.30 -1.12
CA PHE A 231 22.51 -3.74 -2.51
C PHE A 231 22.59 -2.55 -3.47
N ASN A 232 23.31 -2.72 -4.56
CA ASN A 232 23.23 -1.79 -5.69
C ASN A 232 21.92 -2.03 -6.45
N LEU A 233 21.26 -0.94 -6.82
CA LEU A 233 20.04 -0.98 -7.62
C LEU A 233 20.24 -0.13 -8.87
N SER A 234 20.49 -0.82 -9.98
CA SER A 234 21.02 -0.22 -11.21
C SER A 234 20.72 -1.09 -12.43
N THR A 235 21.15 -0.61 -13.62
CA THR A 235 21.09 -1.39 -14.86
C THR A 235 22.39 -2.11 -15.18
N CYS A 236 23.50 -1.75 -14.51
CA CYS A 236 24.86 -2.23 -14.84
C CYS A 236 25.27 -1.86 -16.27
N THR A 237 24.85 -0.67 -16.74
CA THR A 237 25.17 -0.17 -18.10
C THR A 237 25.84 1.20 -18.04
N GLU A 238 26.71 1.47 -19.02
CA GLU A 238 27.35 2.78 -19.21
C GLU A 238 26.72 3.50 -20.40
N ASN A 239 25.98 4.58 -20.14
CA ASN A 239 25.36 5.39 -21.19
C ASN A 239 25.99 6.77 -21.23
N ARG A 240 26.47 7.21 -22.41
CA ARG A 240 27.07 8.54 -22.56
C ARG A 240 25.99 9.62 -22.55
N VAL A 241 26.34 10.82 -22.08
CA VAL A 241 25.46 11.99 -22.18
C VAL A 241 25.11 12.32 -23.64
N THR A 242 26.06 12.11 -24.56
CA THR A 242 25.77 12.23 -26.00
C THR A 242 24.71 11.25 -26.51
N ASP A 243 24.64 10.04 -25.95
CA ASP A 243 23.66 9.05 -26.39
C ASP A 243 22.26 9.40 -25.86
N LEU A 244 22.17 9.97 -24.66
CA LEU A 244 20.95 10.58 -24.14
C LEU A 244 20.44 11.68 -25.08
N ILE A 245 21.33 12.58 -25.54
CA ILE A 245 20.98 13.67 -26.47
C ILE A 245 20.47 13.11 -27.81
N LYS A 246 21.14 12.10 -28.37
CA LYS A 246 20.70 11.45 -29.62
C LYS A 246 19.30 10.85 -29.51
N HIS A 247 19.00 10.18 -28.39
CA HIS A 247 17.65 9.64 -28.16
C HIS A 247 16.59 10.75 -28.06
N LEU A 248 16.92 11.88 -27.41
CA LEU A 248 16.02 13.03 -27.37
C LEU A 248 15.83 13.67 -28.75
N GLN A 249 16.88 13.74 -29.57
CA GLN A 249 16.79 14.22 -30.96
C GLN A 249 15.85 13.36 -31.80
N GLN A 250 15.86 12.03 -31.60
CA GLN A 250 14.91 11.13 -32.26
C GLN A 250 13.45 11.38 -31.86
N LEU A 251 13.20 11.80 -30.60
CA LEU A 251 11.85 12.03 -30.07
C LEU A 251 11.30 13.44 -30.38
N HIS A 252 12.17 14.46 -30.43
CA HIS A 252 11.78 15.86 -30.59
C HIS A 252 12.11 16.44 -31.97
N GLY A 253 13.23 16.04 -32.56
CA GLY A 253 13.83 16.67 -33.74
C GLY A 253 15.17 17.33 -33.43
N ALA A 254 15.52 18.37 -34.18
CA ALA A 254 16.78 19.11 -33.96
C ALA A 254 16.81 19.73 -32.55
N ILE A 255 17.96 19.62 -31.87
CA ILE A 255 18.19 20.14 -30.52
C ILE A 255 19.53 20.87 -30.53
N ASP A 256 19.54 22.12 -30.04
CA ASP A 256 20.74 22.92 -29.85
C ASP A 256 21.47 22.51 -28.57
N VAL A 257 22.79 22.32 -28.67
CA VAL A 257 23.64 21.86 -27.57
C VAL A 257 24.89 22.71 -27.50
N SER A 258 25.18 23.29 -26.32
CA SER A 258 26.47 23.91 -26.00
C SER A 258 27.26 23.08 -25.01
N TYR A 259 28.57 23.03 -25.24
CA TYR A 259 29.54 22.37 -24.36
C TYR A 259 30.28 23.43 -23.55
N SER A 260 30.46 23.15 -22.26
CA SER A 260 31.09 24.03 -21.28
C SER A 260 32.17 23.28 -20.52
N GLN A 261 32.97 23.99 -19.71
CA GLN A 261 34.02 23.35 -18.91
C GLN A 261 33.46 22.26 -17.99
N PRO A 262 34.18 21.13 -17.77
CA PRO A 262 33.78 20.12 -16.80
C PRO A 262 33.52 20.72 -15.42
N ARG A 263 32.56 20.17 -14.69
CA ARG A 263 32.30 20.56 -13.29
C ARG A 263 33.31 19.88 -12.38
N GLU A 264 33.82 20.64 -11.41
CA GLU A 264 34.68 20.10 -10.36
C GLU A 264 33.88 19.11 -9.49
N GLY A 265 34.43 17.92 -9.26
CA GLY A 265 33.78 16.84 -8.50
C GLY A 265 32.84 15.93 -9.31
N ASP A 266 32.69 16.14 -10.63
CA ASP A 266 31.86 15.29 -11.48
C ASP A 266 32.64 14.04 -11.93
N ILE A 267 32.11 12.84 -11.68
CA ILE A 267 32.76 11.58 -12.08
C ILE A 267 32.66 11.35 -13.59
N TYR A 268 33.71 10.80 -14.22
CA TYR A 268 33.69 10.58 -15.66
C TYR A 268 32.95 9.30 -16.06
N ARG A 269 33.12 8.20 -15.31
CA ARG A 269 32.44 6.92 -15.55
C ARG A 269 31.65 6.47 -14.34
N SER A 270 30.48 5.87 -14.56
CA SER A 270 29.64 5.34 -13.48
C SER A 270 28.76 4.20 -14.00
N ALA A 271 28.97 3.01 -13.44
CA ALA A 271 28.07 1.86 -13.57
C ALA A 271 28.13 1.05 -12.29
N LEU A 272 26.98 0.56 -11.81
CA LEU A 272 26.91 -0.25 -10.59
C LEU A 272 26.59 -1.70 -10.96
N ASP A 273 27.30 -2.65 -10.37
CA ASP A 273 27.02 -4.07 -10.51
C ASP A 273 25.74 -4.42 -9.74
N ASN A 274 24.77 -5.04 -10.41
CA ASN A 274 23.48 -5.44 -9.82
C ASN A 274 23.33 -6.97 -9.67
N ARG A 275 24.42 -7.76 -9.78
CA ARG A 275 24.34 -9.22 -9.73
C ARG A 275 23.81 -9.73 -8.39
N ARG A 276 24.15 -9.08 -7.27
CA ARG A 276 23.69 -9.50 -5.94
C ARG A 276 22.19 -9.38 -5.79
N ILE A 277 21.59 -8.26 -6.20
CA ILE A 277 20.14 -8.07 -6.11
C ILE A 277 19.40 -8.99 -7.10
N PHE A 278 19.95 -9.18 -8.30
CA PHE A 278 19.42 -10.13 -9.28
C PHE A 278 19.30 -11.54 -8.70
N GLN A 279 20.39 -12.07 -8.13
CA GLN A 279 20.41 -13.41 -7.54
C GLN A 279 19.53 -13.52 -6.29
N SER A 280 19.32 -12.42 -5.56
CA SER A 280 18.63 -12.44 -4.26
C SER A 280 17.13 -12.20 -4.36
N LEU A 281 16.66 -11.43 -5.34
CA LEU A 281 15.23 -11.06 -5.51
C LEU A 281 14.59 -11.59 -6.79
N ASP A 282 15.35 -12.27 -7.65
CA ASP A 282 14.93 -12.57 -9.03
C ASP A 282 14.39 -11.29 -9.71
N TRP A 283 15.15 -10.21 -9.57
CA TRP A 283 14.81 -8.88 -10.08
C TRP A 283 15.81 -8.48 -11.15
N VAL A 284 15.28 -8.02 -12.29
CA VAL A 284 16.05 -7.43 -13.38
C VAL A 284 15.39 -6.14 -13.83
N PRO A 285 16.15 -5.13 -14.28
CA PRO A 285 15.58 -3.95 -14.92
C PRO A 285 14.82 -4.37 -16.18
N LYS A 286 13.57 -3.93 -16.31
CA LYS A 286 12.67 -4.28 -17.42
C LYS A 286 12.72 -3.23 -18.52
N TYR A 287 13.08 -1.99 -18.20
CA TYR A 287 13.03 -0.88 -19.14
C TYR A 287 14.40 -0.57 -19.71
N SER A 288 14.48 -0.52 -21.05
CA SER A 288 15.63 0.05 -21.75
C SER A 288 15.67 1.58 -21.56
N LEU A 289 16.86 2.19 -21.73
CA LEU A 289 17.01 3.64 -21.70
C LEU A 289 16.08 4.32 -22.71
N GLN A 290 15.98 3.78 -23.92
CA GLN A 290 15.13 4.34 -24.98
C GLN A 290 13.64 4.33 -24.60
N GLU A 291 13.14 3.22 -24.04
CA GLU A 291 11.74 3.10 -23.65
C GLU A 291 11.40 4.03 -22.48
N GLY A 292 12.23 4.03 -21.43
CA GLY A 292 12.03 4.91 -20.28
C GLY A 292 12.11 6.39 -20.68
N LEU A 293 13.02 6.78 -21.58
CA LEU A 293 13.11 8.15 -22.09
C LEU A 293 11.87 8.56 -22.86
N ARG A 294 11.34 7.68 -23.71
CA ARG A 294 10.09 7.94 -24.44
C ARG A 294 8.93 8.20 -23.48
N LYS A 295 8.72 7.32 -22.49
CA LYS A 295 7.67 7.48 -21.48
C LYS A 295 7.83 8.78 -20.68
N THR A 296 9.07 9.10 -20.30
CA THR A 296 9.39 10.33 -19.57
C THR A 296 9.08 11.56 -20.41
N TYR A 297 9.56 11.60 -21.65
CA TYR A 297 9.32 12.69 -22.59
C TYR A 297 7.83 12.91 -22.89
N ASP A 298 7.08 11.83 -23.12
CA ASP A 298 5.64 11.90 -23.37
C ASP A 298 4.89 12.52 -22.18
N TRP A 299 5.27 12.14 -20.94
CA TRP A 299 4.70 12.72 -19.73
C TRP A 299 5.00 14.21 -19.60
N PHE A 300 6.25 14.64 -19.83
CA PHE A 300 6.60 16.06 -19.80
C PHE A 300 5.88 16.84 -20.89
N LYS A 301 5.77 16.29 -22.11
CA LYS A 301 5.07 16.93 -23.24
C LYS A 301 3.58 17.14 -22.95
N GLN A 302 2.92 16.17 -22.31
CA GLN A 302 1.51 16.29 -21.92
C GLN A 302 1.30 17.38 -20.86
N ASN A 303 2.16 17.43 -19.83
CA ASN A 303 2.04 18.42 -18.76
C ASN A 303 2.50 19.83 -19.18
N HIS A 304 3.48 19.94 -20.07
CA HIS A 304 3.94 21.23 -20.62
C HIS A 304 2.84 21.93 -21.46
N ARG A 305 1.99 21.16 -22.15
CA ARG A 305 0.83 21.70 -22.89
C ARG A 305 -0.26 22.23 -21.96
N ALA A 306 -0.41 21.66 -20.76
CA ALA A 306 -1.41 22.10 -19.78
C ALA A 306 -1.05 23.45 -19.13
N ASP A 307 0.24 23.76 -18.97
CA ASP A 307 0.70 25.05 -18.43
C ASP A 307 0.60 26.22 -19.43
N HIS A 308 0.65 25.94 -20.74
CA HIS A 308 0.41 26.95 -21.79
C HIS A 308 -1.07 27.22 -22.07
N ALA A 309 -1.99 26.41 -21.53
CA ALA A 309 -3.44 26.58 -21.70
C ALA A 309 -4.10 27.49 -20.63
N LYS A 310 -3.32 28.11 -19.74
CA LYS A 310 -3.82 29.09 -18.76
C LYS A 310 -3.38 30.52 -19.14
N PRO A 311 -4.31 31.46 -19.43
CA PRO A 311 -3.95 32.85 -19.62
C PRO A 311 -3.58 33.45 -18.24
N GLY A 312 -2.30 33.73 -18.04
CA GLY A 312 -1.79 34.12 -16.72
C GLY A 312 -0.61 35.09 -16.73
N GLU A 313 -0.40 35.85 -17.80
CA GLU A 313 0.69 36.84 -17.87
C GLU A 313 0.30 38.25 -17.38
N GLN A 314 -0.93 38.45 -16.88
CA GLN A 314 -1.35 39.72 -16.28
C GLN A 314 -1.43 39.71 -14.74
N ALA A 315 -1.19 38.55 -14.09
CA ALA A 315 -1.27 38.43 -12.63
C ALA A 315 0.08 38.72 -11.91
N LYS A 316 1.23 38.58 -12.59
CA LYS A 316 2.55 38.77 -11.96
C LYS A 316 2.87 40.24 -11.65
N THR A 317 2.40 41.19 -12.46
CA THR A 317 2.71 42.63 -12.27
C THR A 317 1.93 43.27 -11.12
N ARG A 318 0.71 42.79 -10.83
CA ARG A 318 -0.13 43.33 -9.74
C ARG A 318 0.25 42.76 -8.37
N VAL A 319 0.77 41.54 -8.32
CA VAL A 319 1.26 40.88 -7.10
C VAL A 319 2.61 41.47 -6.67
N ASP A 320 3.48 41.83 -7.61
CA ASP A 320 4.80 42.39 -7.29
C ASP A 320 4.73 43.82 -6.74
N LEU A 321 3.78 44.63 -7.21
CA LEU A 321 3.50 45.97 -6.64
C LEU A 321 2.92 45.86 -5.21
N LYS A 322 2.02 44.89 -4.98
CA LYS A 322 1.43 44.62 -3.66
C LYS A 322 2.47 44.08 -2.67
N ASN A 323 3.40 43.24 -3.15
CA ASN A 323 4.52 42.73 -2.36
C ASN A 323 5.59 43.79 -2.06
N ARG A 324 5.83 44.74 -2.98
CA ARG A 324 6.69 45.90 -2.73
C ARG A 324 6.08 46.86 -1.71
N LEU A 325 4.78 47.16 -1.83
CA LEU A 325 4.04 47.97 -0.84
C LEU A 325 3.95 47.26 0.52
N ALA A 326 3.77 45.94 0.56
CA ALA A 326 3.79 45.15 1.79
C ALA A 326 5.19 45.06 2.42
N LYS A 327 6.27 45.01 1.62
CA LYS A 327 7.66 45.11 2.10
C LYS A 327 7.95 46.50 2.68
N LEU A 328 7.52 47.57 2.01
CA LEU A 328 7.62 48.94 2.53
C LEU A 328 6.82 49.13 3.81
N ALA A 329 5.60 48.60 3.89
CA ALA A 329 4.80 48.60 5.12
C ALA A 329 5.43 47.77 6.25
N LYS A 330 6.07 46.63 5.94
CA LYS A 330 6.86 45.83 6.92
C LYS A 330 8.11 46.57 7.40
N LEU A 331 8.78 47.33 6.54
CA LEU A 331 9.94 48.16 6.87
C LEU A 331 9.55 49.42 7.68
N ALA A 332 8.35 49.96 7.47
CA ALA A 332 7.84 51.12 8.21
C ALA A 332 7.23 50.76 9.59
N LYS A 333 6.73 49.52 9.76
CA LYS A 333 6.16 49.02 11.02
C LYS A 333 7.03 49.21 12.27
N PRO A 334 8.37 49.00 12.24
CA PRO A 334 9.22 49.27 13.40
C PRO A 334 9.47 50.77 13.66
N LEU A 335 9.22 51.65 12.69
CA LEU A 335 9.43 53.10 12.81
C LEU A 335 8.20 53.83 13.37
N LEU A 336 7.01 53.23 13.26
CA LEU A 336 5.74 53.81 13.71
C LEU A 336 5.79 54.32 15.18
N PRO A 337 6.30 53.53 16.16
CA PRO A 337 6.33 53.97 17.56
C PRO A 337 7.26 55.18 17.78
N SER A 338 8.29 55.33 16.96
CA SER A 338 9.23 56.46 17.08
C SER A 338 8.60 57.74 16.51
N LEU A 339 7.79 57.62 15.45
CA LEU A 339 7.03 58.75 14.88
C LEU A 339 5.92 59.22 15.84
N GLU A 340 5.20 58.29 16.46
CA GLU A 340 4.20 58.60 17.50
C GLU A 340 4.85 59.29 18.70
N ASN A 341 6.04 58.82 19.11
CA ASN A 341 6.82 59.43 20.18
C ASN A 341 7.24 60.89 19.85
N LEU A 342 7.75 61.12 18.64
CA LEU A 342 8.10 62.45 18.13
C LEU A 342 6.88 63.37 17.99
N PHE A 343 5.73 62.84 17.58
CA PHE A 343 4.48 63.59 17.50
C PHE A 343 3.99 64.02 18.89
N CYS A 344 3.96 63.10 19.86
CA CYS A 344 3.63 63.41 21.25
C CYS A 344 4.61 64.43 21.85
N PHE A 345 5.89 64.36 21.51
CA PHE A 345 6.88 65.36 21.90
C PHE A 345 6.62 66.74 21.26
N ALA A 346 6.25 66.79 19.99
CA ALA A 346 5.90 68.05 19.33
C ALA A 346 4.67 68.73 19.98
N VAL A 347 3.68 67.93 20.41
CA VAL A 347 2.53 68.42 21.19
C VAL A 347 2.99 68.93 22.56
N LEU A 348 3.86 68.19 23.26
CA LEU A 348 4.45 68.62 24.53
C LEU A 348 5.19 69.96 24.39
N LEU A 349 6.03 70.09 23.35
CA LEU A 349 6.77 71.30 23.02
C LEU A 349 5.81 72.47 22.77
N TRP A 350 4.75 72.26 22.00
CA TRP A 350 3.74 73.30 21.73
C TRP A 350 3.01 73.75 23.00
N ILE A 351 2.57 72.80 23.83
CA ILE A 351 1.91 73.10 25.12
C ILE A 351 2.86 73.90 26.02
N THR A 352 4.11 73.45 26.14
CA THR A 352 5.10 74.04 27.06
C THR A 352 5.53 75.45 26.65
N LEU A 353 5.59 75.74 25.34
CA LEU A 353 5.99 77.06 24.83
C LEU A 353 4.83 78.08 24.73
N LYS A 354 3.58 77.62 24.64
CA LYS A 354 2.41 78.51 24.41
C LYS A 354 1.52 78.72 25.62
N LEU A 355 1.44 77.76 26.55
CA LEU A 355 0.68 77.96 27.79
C LEU A 355 1.56 78.68 28.82
N GLN A 356 1.24 79.93 29.13
CA GLN A 356 1.78 80.58 30.33
C GLN A 356 1.20 79.90 31.58
N PRO A 357 1.98 79.67 32.65
CA PRO A 357 1.47 79.04 33.86
C PRO A 357 0.43 79.94 34.52
N VAL A 358 -0.85 79.50 34.52
CA VAL A 358 -1.99 80.28 35.06
C VAL A 358 -2.15 80.10 36.59
N SER A 359 -1.35 79.24 37.24
CA SER A 359 -1.46 79.00 38.68
C SER A 359 -0.15 78.56 39.35
N SER A 360 -0.07 78.70 40.67
CA SER A 360 1.07 78.31 41.52
C SER A 360 1.29 76.79 41.65
N TYR A 361 0.47 75.97 40.98
CA TYR A 361 0.65 74.53 40.86
C TYR A 361 0.96 74.19 39.40
N SER A 362 2.24 74.17 39.04
CA SER A 362 2.67 73.75 37.70
C SER A 362 2.55 72.23 37.56
N PHE A 363 1.63 71.78 36.72
CA PHE A 363 1.54 70.36 36.34
C PHE A 363 2.73 69.98 35.44
N ASP A 364 3.37 68.84 35.72
CA ASP A 364 4.52 68.37 34.94
C ASP A 364 4.05 67.57 33.72
N TYR A 365 3.85 68.28 32.60
CA TYR A 365 3.46 67.69 31.33
C TYR A 365 4.53 66.77 30.74
N SER A 366 5.80 66.98 31.07
CA SER A 366 6.92 66.14 30.61
C SER A 366 6.88 64.77 31.29
N LEU A 367 6.57 64.72 32.58
CA LEU A 367 6.34 63.46 33.30
C LEU A 367 5.15 62.69 32.72
N LEU A 368 4.04 63.38 32.43
CA LEU A 368 2.86 62.76 31.81
C LEU A 368 3.18 62.14 30.44
N TYR A 369 3.96 62.84 29.61
CA TYR A 369 4.42 62.34 28.31
C TYR A 369 5.27 61.08 28.45
N ILE A 370 6.26 61.06 29.36
CA ILE A 370 7.09 59.88 29.63
C ILE A 370 6.22 58.69 30.06
N LEU A 371 5.26 58.91 30.94
CA LEU A 371 4.34 57.87 31.41
C LEU A 371 3.46 57.32 30.28
N LEU A 372 2.88 58.18 29.44
CA LEU A 372 2.04 57.77 28.32
C LEU A 372 2.80 56.94 27.30
N ILE A 373 3.99 57.39 26.89
CA ILE A 373 4.83 56.64 25.95
C ILE A 373 5.33 55.33 26.58
N GLY A 374 5.67 55.33 27.86
CA GLY A 374 6.04 54.10 28.58
C GLY A 374 4.90 53.09 28.66
N LEU A 375 3.66 53.54 28.87
CA LEU A 375 2.47 52.69 28.89
C LEU A 375 2.15 52.09 27.52
N LEU A 376 2.30 52.86 26.44
CA LEU A 376 1.95 52.45 25.08
C LEU A 376 3.03 51.59 24.42
N HIS A 377 4.31 51.90 24.65
CA HIS A 377 5.41 51.37 23.86
C HIS A 377 6.55 50.75 24.67
N GLY A 378 6.43 50.69 26.00
CA GLY A 378 7.40 50.03 26.88
C GLY A 378 8.75 50.77 26.97
N SER A 379 9.81 50.05 27.36
CA SER A 379 11.12 50.65 27.65
C SER A 379 11.80 51.28 26.42
N ARG A 380 11.55 50.71 25.23
CA ARG A 380 12.21 51.12 23.98
C ARG A 380 11.90 52.55 23.55
N GLN A 381 10.73 53.08 23.91
CA GLN A 381 10.31 54.44 23.56
C GLN A 381 10.22 55.38 24.76
N SER A 382 10.00 54.85 25.98
CA SER A 382 10.05 55.69 27.19
C SER A 382 11.43 56.26 27.46
N MET A 383 12.52 55.53 27.18
CA MET A 383 13.88 56.06 27.36
C MET A 383 14.20 57.23 26.41
N PRO A 384 13.93 57.14 25.08
CA PRO A 384 13.99 58.31 24.20
C PRO A 384 13.07 59.45 24.64
N ALA A 385 11.85 59.15 25.10
CA ALA A 385 10.92 60.17 25.59
C ALA A 385 11.47 60.89 26.84
N THR A 386 12.08 60.15 27.77
CA THR A 386 12.80 60.69 28.93
C THR A 386 13.93 61.63 28.51
N VAL A 387 14.72 61.25 27.50
CA VAL A 387 15.81 62.09 26.98
C VAL A 387 15.28 63.37 26.32
N LEU A 388 14.23 63.26 25.50
CA LEU A 388 13.60 64.41 24.85
C LEU A 388 12.96 65.38 25.86
N ALA A 389 12.22 64.84 26.83
CA ALA A 389 11.60 65.59 27.92
C ALA A 389 12.64 66.30 28.79
N PHE A 390 13.76 65.63 29.09
CA PHE A 390 14.86 66.23 29.84
C PHE A 390 15.63 67.29 29.03
N GLY A 391 15.80 67.07 27.73
CA GLY A 391 16.36 68.09 26.83
C GLY A 391 15.50 69.35 26.77
N LEU A 392 14.17 69.19 26.76
CA LEU A 392 13.23 70.32 26.85
C LEU A 392 13.32 71.04 28.21
N TYR A 393 13.49 70.30 29.30
CA TYR A 393 13.73 70.88 30.63
C TYR A 393 15.01 71.73 30.65
N ILE A 394 16.13 71.22 30.13
CA ILE A 394 17.38 71.98 30.00
C ILE A 394 17.18 73.25 29.17
N TYR A 395 16.51 73.14 28.02
CA TYR A 395 16.26 74.29 27.14
C TYR A 395 15.52 75.42 27.87
N ARG A 396 14.47 75.08 28.62
CA ARG A 396 13.68 76.06 29.37
C ARG A 396 14.49 76.73 30.47
N GLU A 397 15.37 75.98 31.13
CA GLU A 397 16.23 76.52 32.17
C GLU A 397 17.29 77.47 31.61
N LEU A 398 17.85 77.17 30.43
CA LEU A 398 18.74 78.08 29.71
C LEU A 398 17.99 79.35 29.25
N GLU A 399 16.75 79.23 28.76
CA GLU A 399 15.93 80.38 28.36
C GLU A 399 15.60 81.31 29.55
N SER A 400 15.52 80.75 30.78
CA SER A 400 15.35 81.54 32.00
C SER A 400 16.60 82.34 32.43
N GLY A 401 17.70 82.24 31.67
CA GLY A 401 18.95 82.96 31.92
C GLY A 401 19.96 82.22 32.80
N ARG A 402 19.76 80.92 33.07
CA ARG A 402 20.75 80.09 33.78
C ARG A 402 21.79 79.56 32.79
N ASP A 403 23.06 79.61 33.15
CA ASP A 403 24.12 78.97 32.37
C ASP A 403 24.17 77.45 32.60
N LEU A 404 24.64 76.70 31.59
CA LEU A 404 24.72 75.24 31.64
C LEU A 404 25.57 74.73 32.81
N ILE A 405 26.64 75.45 33.16
CA ILE A 405 27.51 75.14 34.30
C ILE A 405 26.72 75.27 35.60
N ALA A 406 25.91 76.32 35.76
CA ALA A 406 25.11 76.55 36.96
C ALA A 406 24.05 75.46 37.18
N LEU A 407 23.48 74.92 36.10
CA LEU A 407 22.53 73.80 36.18
C LEU A 407 23.15 72.55 36.80
N THR A 408 24.43 72.27 36.50
CA THR A 408 25.14 71.11 37.05
C THR A 408 25.48 71.24 38.54
N TYR A 409 25.33 72.42 39.14
CA TYR A 409 25.45 72.62 40.60
C TYR A 409 24.10 72.61 41.32
N SER A 410 22.98 72.53 40.58
CA SER A 410 21.64 72.50 41.17
C SER A 410 21.24 71.10 41.62
N SER A 411 20.85 70.94 42.88
CA SER A 411 20.25 69.70 43.36
C SER A 411 18.90 69.40 42.69
N GLU A 412 18.16 70.44 42.30
CA GLU A 412 16.87 70.33 41.62
C GLU A 412 17.01 69.70 40.23
N PHE A 413 18.10 70.03 39.52
CA PHE A 413 18.42 69.44 38.21
C PHE A 413 18.59 67.93 38.28
N PHE A 414 19.39 67.43 39.24
CA PHE A 414 19.60 66.00 39.43
C PHE A 414 18.36 65.29 39.96
N PHE A 415 17.58 65.95 40.82
CA PHE A 415 16.31 65.40 41.30
C PHE A 415 15.33 65.18 40.15
N GLN A 416 15.17 66.17 39.27
CA GLN A 416 14.28 66.07 38.12
C GLN A 416 14.73 64.98 37.12
N LEU A 417 16.04 64.90 36.85
CA LEU A 417 16.62 63.83 36.03
C LEU A 417 16.32 62.45 36.63
N ALA A 418 16.50 62.28 37.94
CA ALA A 418 16.25 61.02 38.63
C ALA A 418 14.76 60.63 38.56
N VAL A 419 13.84 61.59 38.71
CA VAL A 419 12.39 61.36 38.59
C VAL A 419 12.02 60.90 37.18
N TYR A 420 12.49 61.59 36.13
CA TYR A 420 12.18 61.23 34.74
C TYR A 420 12.79 59.89 34.31
N LEU A 421 14.01 59.61 34.76
CA LEU A 421 14.67 58.32 34.51
C LEU A 421 13.94 57.19 35.22
N SER A 422 13.58 57.38 36.50
CA SER A 422 12.87 56.38 37.30
C SER A 422 11.48 56.09 36.74
N ALA A 423 10.73 57.13 36.35
CA ALA A 423 9.41 57.00 35.77
C ALA A 423 9.46 56.23 34.43
N GLY A 424 10.39 56.60 33.53
CA GLY A 424 10.56 55.92 32.25
C GLY A 424 10.98 54.45 32.41
N LEU A 425 11.95 54.17 33.29
CA LEU A 425 12.44 52.81 33.52
C LEU A 425 11.40 51.91 34.18
N VAL A 426 10.76 52.36 35.27
CA VAL A 426 9.82 51.52 36.04
C VAL A 426 8.57 51.20 35.21
N VAL A 427 7.97 52.20 34.55
CA VAL A 427 6.78 51.99 33.72
C VAL A 427 7.14 51.19 32.47
N GLY A 428 8.23 51.54 31.78
CA GLY A 428 8.69 50.84 30.59
C GLY A 428 8.98 49.36 30.88
N TYR A 429 9.67 49.06 31.98
CA TYR A 429 9.98 47.69 32.40
C TYR A 429 8.72 46.90 32.80
N SER A 430 7.80 47.52 33.56
CA SER A 430 6.56 46.87 34.00
C SER A 430 5.68 46.44 32.82
N ILE A 431 5.58 47.30 31.80
CA ILE A 431 4.85 47.02 30.56
C ILE A 431 5.56 45.92 29.77
N ASP A 432 6.87 46.03 29.55
CA ASP A 432 7.64 45.00 28.84
C ASP A 432 7.50 43.62 29.49
N HIS A 433 7.54 43.56 30.82
CA HIS A 433 7.37 42.33 31.57
C HIS A 433 5.98 41.71 31.36
N ARG A 434 4.91 42.52 31.39
CA ARG A 434 3.55 42.05 31.10
C ARG A 434 3.40 41.58 29.67
N THR A 435 3.91 42.34 28.69
CA THR A 435 3.84 42.00 27.27
C THR A 435 4.61 40.71 26.95
N ARG A 436 5.78 40.49 27.57
CA ARG A 436 6.52 39.22 27.44
C ARG A 436 5.74 38.03 28.00
N LYS A 437 5.12 38.21 29.17
CA LYS A 437 4.30 37.14 29.78
C LYS A 437 3.09 36.79 28.91
N LEU A 438 2.41 37.80 28.36
CA LEU A 438 1.30 37.61 27.42
C LEU A 438 1.73 36.85 26.17
N ARG A 439 2.81 37.28 25.50
CA ARG A 439 3.34 36.58 24.32
C ARG A 439 3.68 35.13 24.60
N SER A 440 4.33 34.85 25.74
CA SER A 440 4.65 33.46 26.11
C SER A 440 3.39 32.62 26.35
N GLN A 441 2.32 33.21 26.86
CA GLN A 441 1.04 32.51 27.02
C GLN A 441 0.34 32.29 25.66
N GLU A 442 0.39 33.28 24.77
CA GLU A 442 -0.14 33.16 23.40
C GLU A 442 0.60 32.07 22.60
N GLU A 443 1.94 32.02 22.68
CA GLU A 443 2.75 30.97 22.03
C GLU A 443 2.38 29.58 22.54
N LYS A 444 2.22 29.42 23.86
CA LYS A 444 1.78 28.14 24.47
C LYS A 444 0.37 27.75 24.06
N LEU A 445 -0.53 28.72 23.95
CA LEU A 445 -1.91 28.48 23.50
C LEU A 445 -1.90 28.00 22.05
N LEU A 446 -1.13 28.65 21.19
CA LEU A 446 -1.02 28.31 19.77
C LEU A 446 -0.41 26.91 19.58
N GLU A 447 0.64 26.57 20.32
CA GLU A 447 1.23 25.22 20.32
C GLU A 447 0.20 24.16 20.79
N ALA A 448 -0.60 24.47 21.81
CA ALA A 448 -1.65 23.57 22.30
C ALA A 448 -2.79 23.40 21.29
N GLU A 449 -3.20 24.47 20.60
CA GLU A 449 -4.22 24.44 19.55
C GLU A 449 -3.75 23.62 18.34
N GLU A 450 -2.51 23.81 17.87
CA GLU A 450 -1.92 23.01 16.79
C GLU A 450 -1.87 21.52 17.17
N LYS A 451 -1.42 21.22 18.39
CA LYS A 451 -1.38 19.85 18.90
C LYS A 451 -2.77 19.22 19.02
N TYR A 452 -3.75 19.98 19.53
CA TYR A 452 -5.14 19.53 19.61
C TYR A 452 -5.70 19.23 18.22
N SER A 453 -5.52 20.14 17.27
CA SER A 453 -6.00 19.97 15.89
C SER A 453 -5.40 18.73 15.24
N PHE A 454 -4.10 18.50 15.41
CA PHE A 454 -3.41 17.33 14.90
C PHE A 454 -3.92 16.02 15.53
N LEU A 455 -4.07 15.98 16.86
CA LEU A 455 -4.60 14.81 17.55
C LEU A 455 -6.06 14.52 17.18
N HIS A 456 -6.88 15.56 17.03
CA HIS A 456 -8.27 15.42 16.59
C HIS A 456 -8.33 14.86 15.17
N HIS A 457 -7.45 15.31 14.27
CA HIS A 457 -7.34 14.77 12.92
C HIS A 457 -6.97 13.28 12.92
N ILE A 458 -5.96 12.88 13.71
CA ILE A 458 -5.59 11.46 13.87
C ILE A 458 -6.75 10.65 14.47
N PHE A 459 -7.45 11.20 15.46
CA PHE A 459 -8.61 10.55 16.08
C PHE A 459 -9.73 10.31 15.06
N ASP A 460 -10.10 11.32 14.28
CA ASP A 460 -11.13 11.22 13.25
C ASP A 460 -10.72 10.21 12.17
N GLU A 461 -9.46 10.24 11.71
CA GLU A 461 -8.95 9.23 10.79
C GLU A 461 -9.04 7.83 11.39
N THR A 462 -8.60 7.64 12.64
CA THR A 462 -8.63 6.36 13.36
C THR A 462 -10.06 5.84 13.52
N ARG A 463 -10.99 6.74 13.83
CA ARG A 463 -12.42 6.42 13.93
C ARG A 463 -12.96 5.99 12.58
N LEU A 464 -12.62 6.68 11.49
CA LEU A 464 -12.98 6.28 10.13
C LEU A 464 -12.42 4.90 9.76
N ILE A 465 -11.20 4.55 10.18
CA ILE A 465 -10.68 3.17 9.99
C ILE A 465 -11.51 2.19 10.79
N LYS A 466 -11.85 2.52 12.03
CA LYS A 466 -12.63 1.63 12.87
C LYS A 466 -14.01 1.40 12.26
N ASP A 467 -14.62 2.45 11.73
CA ASP A 467 -15.89 2.40 11.03
C ASP A 467 -15.77 1.65 9.70
N GLU A 468 -14.68 1.84 8.93
CA GLU A 468 -14.38 1.12 7.68
C GLU A 468 -14.04 -0.36 7.93
N LEU A 469 -13.32 -0.68 9.00
CA LEU A 469 -13.04 -2.05 9.44
C LEU A 469 -14.30 -2.71 10.00
N GLN A 470 -15.12 -1.97 10.74
CA GLN A 470 -16.42 -2.44 11.20
C GLN A 470 -17.34 -2.68 10.01
N GLN A 471 -17.35 -1.78 9.03
CA GLN A 471 -18.03 -1.98 7.76
C GLN A 471 -17.45 -3.16 7.00
N GLN A 472 -16.13 -3.34 6.91
CA GLN A 472 -15.47 -4.49 6.29
C GLN A 472 -15.73 -5.79 7.05
N ILE A 473 -15.90 -5.77 8.37
CA ILE A 473 -16.34 -6.94 9.15
C ILE A 473 -17.82 -7.25 8.84
N LEU A 474 -18.66 -6.21 8.72
CA LEU A 474 -20.07 -6.32 8.35
C LEU A 474 -20.27 -6.71 6.87
N THR A 475 -19.38 -6.29 5.96
CA THR A 475 -19.39 -6.62 4.52
C THR A 475 -18.59 -7.88 4.18
N ASN A 476 -17.60 -8.29 4.99
CA ASN A 476 -17.05 -9.66 4.99
C ASN A 476 -18.02 -10.69 5.59
N GLY A 477 -19.29 -10.31 5.80
CA GLY A 477 -20.42 -11.24 5.85
C GLY A 477 -20.51 -12.17 4.63
N HIS A 478 -19.74 -11.93 3.57
CA HIS A 478 -19.60 -12.83 2.43
C HIS A 478 -18.83 -14.14 2.69
N SER A 479 -18.14 -14.32 3.84
CA SER A 479 -17.63 -15.65 4.21
C SER A 479 -18.53 -16.36 5.20
N PHE A 480 -18.99 -15.77 6.31
CA PHE A 480 -19.81 -16.53 7.26
C PHE A 480 -21.22 -16.82 6.74
N GLY A 481 -21.88 -15.87 6.07
CA GLY A 481 -23.21 -16.10 5.48
C GLY A 481 -23.14 -17.02 4.27
N LYS A 482 -22.13 -16.84 3.41
CA LYS A 482 -21.92 -17.69 2.23
C LYS A 482 -21.41 -19.08 2.62
N LEU A 483 -20.46 -19.20 3.55
CA LEU A 483 -20.00 -20.50 4.10
C LEU A 483 -21.12 -21.19 4.86
N HIS A 484 -21.94 -20.49 5.66
CA HIS A 484 -23.08 -21.11 6.34
C HIS A 484 -24.15 -21.58 5.33
N ALA A 485 -24.46 -20.77 4.32
CA ALA A 485 -25.33 -21.19 3.22
C ALA A 485 -24.75 -22.39 2.45
N VAL A 486 -23.45 -22.35 2.16
CA VAL A 486 -22.68 -23.40 1.46
C VAL A 486 -22.56 -24.69 2.27
N THR A 487 -22.31 -24.62 3.59
CA THR A 487 -22.25 -25.82 4.45
C THR A 487 -23.63 -26.40 4.69
N LYS A 488 -24.67 -25.56 4.75
CA LYS A 488 -26.05 -26.01 4.90
C LYS A 488 -26.50 -26.88 3.71
N GLU A 489 -26.04 -26.59 2.50
CA GLU A 489 -26.28 -27.46 1.34
C GLU A 489 -25.61 -28.83 1.48
N LEU A 490 -24.52 -28.92 2.27
CA LEU A 490 -23.77 -30.16 2.57
C LEU A 490 -24.24 -30.87 3.86
N GLU A 491 -25.31 -30.41 4.52
CA GLU A 491 -25.85 -31.01 5.77
C GLU A 491 -26.80 -32.21 5.55
N THR A 492 -26.94 -32.68 4.31
CA THR A 492 -27.72 -33.89 4.02
C THR A 492 -27.01 -35.16 4.49
N LEU A 493 -27.78 -36.17 4.86
CA LEU A 493 -27.30 -37.49 5.30
C LEU A 493 -27.21 -38.49 4.13
N GLU A 494 -27.60 -38.08 2.92
CA GLU A 494 -27.58 -38.92 1.72
C GLU A 494 -26.35 -38.61 0.84
N PRO A 495 -25.40 -39.55 0.65
CA PRO A 495 -24.15 -39.32 -0.09
C PRO A 495 -24.33 -38.79 -1.51
N GLU A 496 -25.38 -39.22 -2.22
CA GLU A 496 -25.64 -38.77 -3.59
C GLU A 496 -26.02 -37.28 -3.67
N GLN A 497 -26.79 -36.82 -2.68
CA GLN A 497 -27.15 -35.42 -2.58
C GLN A 497 -25.92 -34.58 -2.21
N ILE A 498 -25.00 -35.13 -1.41
CA ILE A 498 -23.74 -34.45 -1.08
C ILE A 498 -22.90 -34.22 -2.34
N PHE A 499 -22.77 -35.20 -3.23
CA PHE A 499 -22.02 -35.00 -4.48
C PHE A 499 -22.63 -33.90 -5.35
N THR A 500 -23.95 -33.86 -5.43
CA THR A 500 -24.68 -32.86 -6.22
C THR A 500 -24.58 -31.46 -5.60
N ALA A 501 -24.73 -31.36 -4.27
CA ALA A 501 -24.54 -30.11 -3.53
C ALA A 501 -23.09 -29.62 -3.60
N ALA A 502 -22.12 -30.54 -3.53
CA ALA A 502 -20.70 -30.24 -3.63
C ALA A 502 -20.33 -29.54 -4.95
N VAL A 503 -20.94 -29.95 -6.07
CA VAL A 503 -20.78 -29.24 -7.35
C VAL A 503 -21.22 -27.78 -7.20
N GLY A 504 -22.44 -27.51 -6.71
CA GLY A 504 -22.94 -26.14 -6.55
C GLY A 504 -22.11 -25.28 -5.59
N VAL A 505 -21.61 -25.89 -4.51
CA VAL A 505 -20.68 -25.26 -3.58
C VAL A 505 -19.39 -24.84 -4.27
N LEU A 506 -18.79 -25.74 -5.05
CA LEU A 506 -17.55 -25.47 -5.78
C LEU A 506 -17.75 -24.45 -6.89
N GLU A 507 -18.87 -24.51 -7.62
CA GLU A 507 -19.26 -23.48 -8.60
C GLU A 507 -19.37 -22.10 -7.93
N SER A 508 -20.00 -22.00 -6.75
CA SER A 508 -20.19 -20.73 -6.05
C SER A 508 -18.90 -20.16 -5.42
N ILE A 509 -18.04 -21.04 -4.91
CA ILE A 509 -16.77 -20.67 -4.28
C ILE A 509 -15.70 -20.33 -5.34
N MET A 510 -15.54 -21.18 -6.35
CA MET A 510 -14.54 -21.03 -7.39
C MET A 510 -15.03 -20.12 -8.53
N ASN A 511 -16.34 -19.89 -8.63
CA ASN A 511 -17.00 -19.13 -9.68
C ASN A 511 -16.56 -19.64 -11.06
N THR A 512 -16.88 -20.90 -11.26
CA THR A 512 -16.68 -21.72 -12.46
C THR A 512 -17.96 -22.51 -12.71
N ASP A 513 -18.18 -22.91 -13.95
CA ASP A 513 -19.26 -23.77 -14.42
C ASP A 513 -18.74 -25.13 -14.92
N SER A 514 -17.50 -25.48 -14.54
CA SER A 514 -16.81 -26.67 -15.04
C SER A 514 -16.20 -27.51 -13.93
N VAL A 515 -17.07 -28.06 -13.08
CA VAL A 515 -16.72 -28.97 -11.98
C VAL A 515 -17.22 -30.38 -12.29
N THR A 516 -16.39 -31.38 -12.01
CA THR A 516 -16.78 -32.79 -12.08
C THR A 516 -16.38 -33.53 -10.81
N ILE A 517 -17.24 -34.44 -10.36
CA ILE A 517 -16.95 -35.35 -9.24
C ILE A 517 -17.04 -36.78 -9.75
N HIS A 518 -15.96 -37.53 -9.59
CA HIS A 518 -15.89 -38.95 -9.97
C HIS A 518 -15.68 -39.83 -8.75
N THR A 519 -16.49 -40.87 -8.55
CA THR A 519 -16.28 -41.88 -7.50
C THR A 519 -15.19 -42.88 -7.90
N VAL A 520 -14.46 -43.36 -6.91
CA VAL A 520 -13.40 -44.37 -7.07
C VAL A 520 -13.98 -45.75 -6.77
N ASN A 521 -13.78 -46.71 -7.67
CA ASN A 521 -14.15 -48.11 -7.43
C ASN A 521 -13.26 -48.76 -6.34
N LYS A 522 -13.72 -49.78 -5.59
CA LYS A 522 -12.94 -50.57 -4.59
C LYS A 522 -11.52 -50.95 -4.99
N GLN A 523 -11.31 -51.25 -6.29
CA GLN A 523 -9.99 -51.65 -6.81
C GLN A 523 -9.10 -50.47 -7.22
N GLY A 524 -9.59 -49.23 -7.17
CA GLY A 524 -8.86 -48.02 -7.56
C GLY A 524 -8.58 -47.87 -9.06
N ASN A 525 -9.01 -48.81 -9.89
CA ASN A 525 -8.65 -48.85 -11.32
C ASN A 525 -9.48 -47.93 -12.23
N PHE A 526 -10.70 -47.61 -11.79
CA PHE A 526 -11.66 -46.84 -12.58
C PHE A 526 -12.30 -45.75 -11.73
N LEU A 527 -12.44 -44.58 -12.35
CA LEU A 527 -13.25 -43.47 -11.89
C LEU A 527 -14.58 -43.49 -12.63
N ARG A 528 -15.67 -43.18 -11.93
CA ARG A 528 -17.02 -43.09 -12.51
C ARG A 528 -17.64 -41.77 -12.16
N LEU A 529 -18.29 -41.14 -13.14
CA LEU A 529 -18.92 -39.85 -12.91
C LEU A 529 -20.03 -40.00 -11.86
N ALA A 530 -20.01 -39.16 -10.84
CA ALA A 530 -21.03 -39.10 -9.79
C ALA A 530 -21.89 -37.83 -9.95
N ALA A 531 -21.25 -36.69 -10.23
CA ALA A 531 -21.93 -35.42 -10.48
C ALA A 531 -21.06 -34.50 -11.37
N HIS A 532 -21.68 -33.56 -12.06
CA HIS A 532 -20.99 -32.51 -12.82
C HIS A 532 -21.82 -31.23 -12.89
N SER A 533 -21.15 -30.14 -13.26
CA SER A 533 -21.77 -28.86 -13.58
C SER A 533 -22.74 -28.97 -14.76
N SER A 534 -23.88 -28.26 -14.68
CA SER A 534 -24.94 -28.32 -15.69
C SER A 534 -24.53 -27.77 -17.06
N GLY A 535 -23.49 -26.93 -17.13
CA GLY A 535 -22.94 -26.39 -18.37
C GLY A 535 -22.08 -27.37 -19.18
N MET A 536 -21.74 -28.54 -18.62
CA MET A 536 -20.88 -29.53 -19.28
C MET A 536 -21.69 -30.60 -19.99
N THR A 537 -21.56 -30.72 -21.32
CA THR A 537 -22.30 -31.68 -22.15
C THR A 537 -21.49 -32.90 -22.60
N ASP A 538 -20.15 -32.82 -22.59
CA ASP A 538 -19.24 -33.88 -23.03
C ASP A 538 -18.30 -34.31 -21.89
N VAL A 539 -18.86 -34.98 -20.87
CA VAL A 539 -18.11 -35.44 -19.69
C VAL A 539 -17.90 -36.94 -19.76
N ALA A 540 -16.65 -37.38 -19.59
CA ALA A 540 -16.31 -38.81 -19.55
C ALA A 540 -17.03 -39.50 -18.37
N LYS A 541 -18.01 -40.36 -18.69
CA LYS A 541 -18.77 -41.16 -17.72
C LYS A 541 -17.88 -42.13 -16.93
N SER A 542 -16.81 -42.63 -17.55
CA SER A 542 -15.82 -43.48 -16.90
C SER A 542 -14.41 -43.17 -17.39
N VAL A 543 -13.47 -43.10 -16.45
CA VAL A 543 -12.05 -42.81 -16.71
C VAL A 543 -11.20 -43.92 -16.11
N LYS A 544 -10.27 -44.47 -16.90
CA LYS A 544 -9.27 -45.43 -16.40
C LYS A 544 -8.12 -44.69 -15.75
N VAL A 545 -7.77 -45.07 -14.53
CA VAL A 545 -6.69 -44.41 -13.77
C VAL A 545 -5.32 -44.59 -14.45
N GLN A 546 -5.11 -45.72 -15.13
CA GLN A 546 -3.85 -46.02 -15.83
C GLN A 546 -3.58 -45.10 -17.03
N ASP A 547 -4.62 -44.51 -17.62
CA ASP A 547 -4.49 -43.66 -18.80
C ASP A 547 -3.91 -42.27 -18.42
N TYR A 548 -3.97 -41.88 -17.14
CA TYR A 548 -3.55 -40.57 -16.65
C TYR A 548 -2.63 -40.69 -15.42
N PRO A 549 -1.31 -40.48 -15.56
CA PRO A 549 -0.34 -40.65 -14.46
C PRO A 549 -0.64 -39.83 -13.20
N TYR A 550 -1.18 -38.61 -13.36
CA TYR A 550 -1.50 -37.72 -12.23
C TYR A 550 -2.57 -38.31 -11.31
N LEU A 551 -3.49 -39.13 -11.84
CA LEU A 551 -4.53 -39.77 -11.05
C LEU A 551 -3.95 -40.77 -10.06
N ASN A 552 -2.95 -41.54 -10.49
CA ASN A 552 -2.30 -42.52 -9.63
C ASN A 552 -1.53 -41.83 -8.50
N GLU A 553 -0.81 -40.74 -8.82
CA GLU A 553 -0.11 -39.93 -7.81
C GLU A 553 -1.10 -39.29 -6.82
N LEU A 554 -2.22 -38.75 -7.31
CA LEU A 554 -3.24 -38.13 -6.47
C LEU A 554 -3.92 -39.13 -5.53
N LEU A 555 -4.26 -40.33 -6.02
CA LEU A 555 -4.90 -41.38 -5.23
C LEU A 555 -3.99 -41.90 -4.09
N VAL A 556 -2.66 -41.89 -4.29
CA VAL A 556 -1.67 -42.36 -3.31
C VAL A 556 -1.20 -41.25 -2.37
N SER A 557 -0.92 -40.07 -2.90
CA SER A 557 -0.35 -38.96 -2.13
C SER A 557 -1.39 -38.18 -1.32
N HIS A 558 -2.67 -38.30 -1.70
CA HIS A 558 -3.77 -37.50 -1.16
C HIS A 558 -3.56 -35.98 -1.31
N GLN A 559 -2.71 -35.54 -2.23
CA GLN A 559 -2.41 -34.12 -2.44
C GLN A 559 -3.24 -33.52 -3.58
N LEU A 560 -3.44 -32.20 -3.50
CA LEU A 560 -4.02 -31.40 -4.56
C LEU A 560 -3.12 -31.47 -5.81
N PHE A 561 -3.68 -31.88 -6.93
CA PHE A 561 -3.07 -31.73 -8.23
C PHE A 561 -3.37 -30.35 -8.81
N VAL A 562 -2.33 -29.73 -9.39
CA VAL A 562 -2.40 -28.44 -10.07
C VAL A 562 -1.74 -28.59 -11.44
N ASN A 563 -2.48 -28.34 -12.51
CA ASN A 563 -1.98 -28.41 -13.89
C ASN A 563 -1.15 -27.16 -14.22
N LYS A 564 0.10 -27.15 -13.78
CA LYS A 564 1.04 -26.03 -14.00
C LYS A 564 1.44 -25.88 -15.48
N ASP A 565 1.37 -26.97 -16.24
CA ASP A 565 1.73 -26.99 -17.66
C ASP A 565 0.56 -26.59 -18.58
N LEU A 566 -0.63 -26.35 -18.01
CA LEU A 566 -1.85 -25.96 -18.73
C LEU A 566 -2.21 -26.88 -19.90
N LYS A 567 -1.98 -28.19 -19.72
CA LYS A 567 -2.36 -29.20 -20.73
C LYS A 567 -3.88 -29.29 -20.84
N ALA A 568 -4.41 -29.17 -22.05
CA ALA A 568 -5.85 -29.05 -22.30
C ALA A 568 -6.67 -30.32 -22.00
N ASP A 569 -6.02 -31.48 -21.97
CA ASP A 569 -6.59 -32.79 -21.67
C ASP A 569 -6.67 -33.09 -20.16
N LEU A 570 -6.15 -32.20 -19.31
CA LEU A 570 -6.10 -32.37 -17.86
C LEU A 570 -6.88 -31.26 -17.14
N PRO A 571 -7.55 -31.58 -16.01
CA PRO A 571 -8.20 -30.55 -15.19
C PRO A 571 -7.17 -29.57 -14.64
N LEU A 572 -7.57 -28.31 -14.44
CA LEU A 572 -6.70 -27.28 -13.85
C LEU A 572 -6.38 -27.59 -12.39
N LEU A 573 -7.38 -28.05 -11.64
CA LEU A 573 -7.25 -28.46 -10.25
C LEU A 573 -7.97 -29.79 -10.05
N ALA A 574 -7.35 -30.72 -9.33
CA ALA A 574 -8.03 -31.95 -8.90
C ALA A 574 -7.62 -32.33 -7.48
N ALA A 575 -8.58 -32.73 -6.65
CA ALA A 575 -8.32 -33.11 -5.26
C ALA A 575 -9.12 -34.34 -4.85
N PRO A 576 -8.54 -35.24 -4.04
CA PRO A 576 -9.22 -36.42 -3.54
C PRO A 576 -10.17 -36.05 -2.40
N VAL A 577 -11.32 -36.70 -2.41
CA VAL A 577 -12.28 -36.70 -1.30
C VAL A 577 -12.04 -37.94 -0.48
N ILE A 578 -11.72 -37.76 0.79
CA ILE A 578 -11.23 -38.83 1.67
C ILE A 578 -12.30 -39.16 2.70
N SER A 579 -12.60 -40.45 2.85
CA SER A 579 -13.47 -40.96 3.90
C SER A 579 -12.85 -42.21 4.52
N ALA A 580 -12.79 -42.26 5.85
CA ALA A 580 -12.14 -43.35 6.60
C ALA A 580 -10.70 -43.68 6.13
N GLY A 581 -9.94 -42.68 5.66
CA GLY A 581 -8.56 -42.85 5.18
C GLY A 581 -8.42 -43.43 3.77
N GLN A 582 -9.53 -43.59 3.03
CA GLN A 582 -9.54 -44.01 1.63
C GLN A 582 -10.10 -42.90 0.74
N THR A 583 -9.57 -42.76 -0.48
CA THR A 583 -10.15 -41.84 -1.47
C THR A 583 -11.43 -42.45 -2.04
N VAL A 584 -12.57 -41.84 -1.73
CA VAL A 584 -13.90 -42.31 -2.19
C VAL A 584 -14.36 -41.59 -3.46
N ALA A 585 -13.88 -40.37 -3.68
CA ALA A 585 -14.18 -39.61 -4.89
C ALA A 585 -13.03 -38.65 -5.23
N LEU A 586 -13.06 -38.13 -6.46
CA LEU A 586 -12.16 -37.14 -6.99
C LEU A 586 -12.98 -35.94 -7.45
N VAL A 587 -12.63 -34.75 -6.97
CA VAL A 587 -13.20 -33.49 -7.44
C VAL A 587 -12.22 -32.87 -8.42
N SER A 588 -12.69 -32.46 -9.59
CA SER A 588 -11.88 -31.80 -10.61
C SER A 588 -12.55 -30.51 -11.10
N VAL A 589 -11.74 -29.48 -11.34
CA VAL A 589 -12.14 -28.20 -11.95
C VAL A 589 -11.37 -28.03 -13.25
N HIS A 590 -12.09 -27.87 -14.36
CA HIS A 590 -11.49 -27.86 -15.71
C HIS A 590 -11.21 -26.45 -16.23
N THR A 591 -12.00 -25.45 -15.82
CA THR A 591 -11.82 -24.06 -16.25
C THR A 591 -11.91 -23.09 -15.07
N ILE A 592 -10.98 -22.15 -14.99
CA ILE A 592 -11.03 -20.97 -14.12
C ILE A 592 -10.36 -19.80 -14.84
N GLU A 593 -10.78 -18.56 -14.54
CA GLU A 593 -10.12 -17.34 -15.00
C GLU A 593 -8.63 -17.36 -14.59
N PHE A 594 -7.73 -16.95 -15.49
CA PHE A 594 -6.28 -17.05 -15.26
C PHE A 594 -5.82 -16.23 -14.04
N GLU A 595 -6.47 -15.09 -13.80
CA GLU A 595 -6.28 -14.22 -12.63
C GLU A 595 -6.58 -14.94 -11.30
N ARG A 596 -7.33 -16.04 -11.36
CA ARG A 596 -7.71 -16.87 -10.21
C ARG A 596 -6.84 -18.12 -10.09
N PHE A 597 -5.86 -18.32 -10.96
CA PHE A 597 -4.88 -19.38 -10.84
C PHE A 597 -3.78 -19.01 -9.82
N THR A 598 -4.19 -18.69 -8.58
CA THR A 598 -3.29 -18.26 -7.49
C THR A 598 -3.30 -19.26 -6.33
N LEU A 599 -2.30 -19.17 -5.45
CA LEU A 599 -2.21 -20.02 -4.25
C LEU A 599 -3.43 -19.87 -3.33
N TYR A 600 -4.07 -18.69 -3.32
CA TYR A 600 -5.29 -18.45 -2.55
C TYR A 600 -6.43 -19.36 -3.03
N TYR A 601 -6.72 -19.39 -4.33
CA TYR A 601 -7.80 -20.21 -4.89
C TYR A 601 -7.49 -21.70 -4.81
N GLN A 602 -6.22 -22.10 -4.90
CA GLN A 602 -5.79 -23.48 -4.65
C GLN A 602 -6.10 -23.91 -3.21
N ASN A 603 -5.78 -23.07 -2.23
CA ASN A 603 -6.09 -23.33 -0.82
C ASN A 603 -7.60 -23.32 -0.56
N LEU A 604 -8.33 -22.38 -1.17
CA LEU A 604 -9.77 -22.29 -1.05
C LEU A 604 -10.47 -23.54 -1.61
N PHE A 605 -10.04 -24.02 -2.78
CA PHE A 605 -10.50 -25.27 -3.37
C PHE A 605 -10.22 -26.47 -2.45
N LYS A 606 -9.00 -26.56 -1.90
CA LYS A 606 -8.64 -27.61 -0.94
C LYS A 606 -9.56 -27.60 0.29
N VAL A 607 -9.79 -26.43 0.90
CA VAL A 607 -10.69 -26.30 2.07
C VAL A 607 -12.12 -26.73 1.72
N ALA A 608 -12.62 -26.37 0.54
CA ALA A 608 -13.94 -26.80 0.09
C ALA A 608 -14.02 -28.33 -0.04
N VAL A 609 -13.00 -28.96 -0.62
CA VAL A 609 -12.92 -30.43 -0.76
C VAL A 609 -12.78 -31.13 0.60
N ASP A 610 -12.08 -30.54 1.57
CA ASP A 610 -12.01 -31.06 2.95
C ASP A 610 -13.37 -31.01 3.65
N LEU A 611 -14.16 -29.95 3.43
CA LEU A 611 -15.53 -29.85 3.94
C LEU A 611 -16.45 -30.91 3.31
N ILE A 612 -16.34 -31.16 2.00
CA ILE A 612 -17.06 -32.22 1.29
C ILE A 612 -16.67 -33.60 1.85
N SER A 613 -15.38 -33.83 2.08
CA SER A 613 -14.85 -35.05 2.69
C SER A 613 -15.44 -35.30 4.09
N SER A 614 -15.52 -34.25 4.90
CA SER A 614 -16.14 -34.30 6.23
C SER A 614 -17.64 -34.62 6.15
N ALA A 615 -18.36 -34.00 5.22
CA ALA A 615 -19.79 -34.24 5.02
C ALA A 615 -20.07 -35.69 4.59
N LEU A 616 -19.34 -36.22 3.60
CA LEU A 616 -19.48 -37.60 3.16
C LEU A 616 -19.14 -38.60 4.27
N THR A 617 -18.10 -38.32 5.06
CA THR A 617 -17.73 -39.19 6.18
C THR A 617 -18.85 -39.27 7.22
N ARG A 618 -19.51 -38.14 7.52
CA ARG A 618 -20.69 -38.14 8.40
C ARG A 618 -21.86 -38.92 7.80
N ALA A 619 -22.15 -38.74 6.51
CA ALA A 619 -23.24 -39.45 5.83
C ALA A 619 -23.02 -40.96 5.78
N HIS A 620 -21.80 -41.42 5.45
CA HIS A 620 -21.47 -42.85 5.51
C HIS A 620 -21.60 -43.41 6.93
N SER A 621 -21.08 -42.69 7.94
CA SER A 621 -21.22 -43.10 9.35
C SER A 621 -22.69 -43.18 9.79
N TYR A 622 -23.53 -42.27 9.31
CA TYR A 622 -24.97 -42.31 9.56
C TYR A 622 -25.62 -43.53 8.91
N ILE A 623 -25.33 -43.80 7.62
CA ILE A 623 -25.88 -44.96 6.90
C ILE A 623 -25.51 -46.28 7.58
N GLU A 624 -24.27 -46.42 8.04
CA GLU A 624 -23.83 -47.59 8.80
C GLU A 624 -24.61 -47.72 10.12
N ALA A 625 -24.86 -46.61 10.83
CA ALA A 625 -25.60 -46.60 12.09
C ALA A 625 -27.11 -46.91 11.92
N VAL A 626 -27.73 -46.56 10.79
CA VAL A 626 -29.16 -46.80 10.51
C VAL A 626 -29.42 -48.06 9.67
N GLY A 627 -28.41 -48.91 9.46
CA GLY A 627 -28.51 -50.09 8.58
C GLY A 627 -29.69 -51.02 8.91
N THR A 628 -30.05 -51.19 10.18
CA THR A 628 -31.20 -52.02 10.61
C THR A 628 -32.56 -51.46 10.17
N ILE A 629 -32.66 -50.15 9.96
CA ILE A 629 -33.88 -49.46 9.54
C ILE A 629 -33.94 -49.38 8.00
N ARG A 630 -32.77 -49.31 7.36
CA ARG A 630 -32.64 -49.02 5.93
C ARG A 630 -32.81 -50.24 5.03
N TYR A 631 -32.40 -51.41 5.51
CA TYR A 631 -32.41 -52.66 4.76
C TYR A 631 -33.52 -53.60 5.24
N VAL A 632 -33.93 -54.53 4.36
CA VAL A 632 -34.89 -55.59 4.70
C VAL A 632 -34.22 -56.57 5.68
N ASP A 633 -34.90 -56.90 6.77
CA ASP A 633 -34.40 -57.82 7.79
C ASP A 633 -34.12 -59.21 7.18
N GLY A 634 -32.96 -59.79 7.51
CA GLY A 634 -32.51 -61.08 6.98
C GLY A 634 -31.69 -61.02 5.67
N MET A 635 -31.72 -59.90 4.95
CA MET A 635 -31.04 -59.73 3.64
C MET A 635 -29.63 -59.09 3.75
N GLN A 636 -28.99 -59.15 4.92
CA GLN A 636 -27.60 -58.72 5.18
C GLN A 636 -27.19 -57.34 4.61
N GLY A 637 -28.08 -56.35 4.59
CA GLY A 637 -27.74 -55.01 4.10
C GLY A 637 -27.69 -54.86 2.58
N LYS A 638 -28.28 -55.80 1.83
CA LYS A 638 -28.21 -55.86 0.36
C LYS A 638 -29.42 -55.26 -0.36
N VAL A 639 -30.60 -55.37 0.26
CA VAL A 639 -31.88 -54.94 -0.33
C VAL A 639 -32.48 -53.82 0.52
N LEU A 640 -32.70 -52.66 -0.09
CA LEU A 640 -33.32 -51.51 0.56
C LEU A 640 -34.83 -51.75 0.77
N ARG A 641 -35.36 -51.25 1.91
CA ARG A 641 -36.82 -51.23 2.13
C ARG A 641 -37.49 -50.32 1.11
N HIS A 642 -38.75 -50.61 0.79
CA HIS A 642 -39.52 -49.88 -0.23
C HIS A 642 -39.48 -48.36 -0.03
N GLU A 643 -39.72 -47.87 1.19
CA GLU A 643 -39.75 -46.44 1.51
C GLU A 643 -38.41 -45.74 1.19
N VAL A 644 -37.29 -46.37 1.55
CA VAL A 644 -35.95 -45.83 1.30
C VAL A 644 -35.59 -45.88 -0.18
N PHE A 645 -35.94 -46.98 -0.86
CA PHE A 645 -35.68 -47.13 -2.28
C PHE A 645 -36.47 -46.12 -3.13
N ALA A 646 -37.74 -45.88 -2.78
CA ALA A 646 -38.59 -44.87 -3.41
C ALA A 646 -37.99 -43.46 -3.27
N GLU A 647 -37.45 -43.11 -2.08
CA GLU A 647 -36.79 -41.83 -1.86
C GLU A 647 -35.55 -41.65 -2.75
N ILE A 648 -34.74 -42.69 -2.92
CA ILE A 648 -33.55 -42.66 -3.81
C ILE A 648 -33.99 -42.46 -5.27
N VAL A 649 -35.04 -43.14 -5.72
CA VAL A 649 -35.57 -42.99 -7.09
C VAL A 649 -36.08 -41.56 -7.33
N ILE A 650 -36.82 -40.97 -6.38
CA ILE A 650 -37.27 -39.56 -6.46
C ILE A 650 -36.06 -38.61 -6.57
N ASN A 651 -35.02 -38.85 -5.78
CA ASN A 651 -33.81 -38.03 -5.81
C ASN A 651 -33.07 -38.15 -7.14
N LYS A 652 -33.02 -39.34 -7.76
CA LYS A 652 -32.48 -39.53 -9.11
C LYS A 652 -33.30 -38.82 -10.18
N GLN A 653 -34.62 -38.84 -10.10
CA GLN A 653 -35.48 -38.08 -11.02
C GLN A 653 -35.20 -36.56 -10.95
N LYS A 654 -35.04 -36.03 -9.74
CA LYS A 654 -34.66 -34.62 -9.53
C LYS A 654 -33.27 -34.33 -10.10
N ALA A 655 -32.29 -35.20 -9.84
CA ALA A 655 -30.93 -35.04 -10.34
C ALA A 655 -30.85 -35.12 -11.87
N SER A 656 -31.59 -36.05 -12.47
CA SER A 656 -31.73 -36.19 -13.93
C SER A 656 -32.30 -34.93 -14.56
N SER A 657 -33.39 -34.38 -14.00
CA SER A 657 -34.02 -33.15 -14.50
C SER A 657 -33.13 -31.91 -14.38
N ARG A 658 -32.29 -31.84 -13.33
CA ARG A 658 -31.47 -30.65 -13.04
C ARG A 658 -30.06 -30.70 -13.65
N TYR A 659 -29.48 -31.89 -13.77
CA TYR A 659 -28.08 -32.08 -14.17
C TYR A 659 -27.90 -32.99 -15.41
N GLY A 660 -28.99 -33.53 -15.98
CA GLY A 660 -28.92 -34.38 -17.17
C GLY A 660 -28.34 -35.78 -16.92
N LEU A 661 -28.34 -36.26 -15.68
CA LEU A 661 -27.85 -37.60 -15.34
C LEU A 661 -28.88 -38.68 -15.73
N ASP A 662 -28.47 -39.62 -16.58
CA ASP A 662 -29.30 -40.76 -17.00
C ASP A 662 -29.53 -41.74 -15.83
N PHE A 663 -30.71 -42.35 -15.74
CA PHE A 663 -30.93 -43.52 -14.88
C PHE A 663 -31.97 -44.45 -15.49
N ILE A 664 -31.90 -45.73 -15.13
CA ILE A 664 -32.88 -46.73 -15.56
C ILE A 664 -33.31 -47.61 -14.40
N LEU A 665 -34.61 -47.87 -14.32
CA LEU A 665 -35.19 -48.81 -13.38
C LEU A 665 -35.47 -50.16 -14.07
N LEU A 666 -35.03 -51.23 -13.43
CA LEU A 666 -35.28 -52.60 -13.81
C LEU A 666 -36.12 -53.30 -12.74
N THR A 667 -37.00 -54.21 -13.15
CA THR A 667 -37.77 -55.07 -12.24
C THR A 667 -37.56 -56.54 -12.56
N SER A 668 -37.52 -57.38 -11.53
CA SER A 668 -37.38 -58.82 -11.66
C SER A 668 -38.61 -59.45 -12.32
N LEU A 669 -38.38 -60.34 -13.28
CA LEU A 669 -39.41 -61.25 -13.76
C LEU A 669 -39.52 -62.40 -12.75
N ALA A 670 -40.74 -62.80 -12.39
CA ALA A 670 -40.96 -63.86 -11.42
C ALA A 670 -40.30 -65.16 -11.91
N ASP A 671 -39.26 -65.58 -11.22
CA ASP A 671 -38.60 -66.86 -11.41
C ASP A 671 -38.66 -67.60 -10.07
N GLY A 672 -38.92 -68.90 -10.07
CA GLY A 672 -39.27 -69.69 -8.88
C GLY A 672 -38.17 -69.83 -7.80
N SER A 673 -37.12 -69.01 -7.86
CA SER A 673 -36.02 -68.89 -6.89
C SER A 673 -36.43 -68.10 -5.64
N SER A 674 -35.80 -68.40 -4.50
CA SER A 674 -35.96 -67.59 -3.29
C SER A 674 -35.43 -66.17 -3.52
N THR A 675 -36.10 -65.16 -2.94
CA THR A 675 -35.76 -63.74 -3.12
C THR A 675 -34.33 -63.40 -2.66
N ASP A 676 -33.78 -64.17 -1.72
CA ASP A 676 -32.44 -63.98 -1.15
C ASP A 676 -31.33 -64.46 -2.12
N GLU A 677 -31.47 -65.64 -2.72
CA GLU A 677 -30.51 -66.15 -3.73
C GLU A 677 -30.46 -65.30 -4.99
N LEU A 678 -31.62 -64.75 -5.39
CA LEU A 678 -31.70 -63.83 -6.52
C LEU A 678 -31.03 -62.49 -6.19
N ALA A 679 -31.22 -61.96 -4.98
CA ALA A 679 -30.58 -60.73 -4.53
C ALA A 679 -29.05 -60.85 -4.52
N ASP A 680 -28.49 -61.96 -4.03
CA ASP A 680 -27.04 -62.19 -4.01
C ASP A 680 -26.39 -62.17 -5.39
N ARG A 681 -27.04 -62.82 -6.36
CA ARG A 681 -26.55 -62.86 -7.74
C ARG A 681 -26.62 -61.50 -8.41
N ILE A 682 -27.67 -60.72 -8.15
CA ILE A 682 -27.79 -59.38 -8.71
C ILE A 682 -26.75 -58.45 -8.07
N VAL A 683 -26.59 -58.42 -6.74
CA VAL A 683 -25.61 -57.56 -6.05
C VAL A 683 -24.19 -57.80 -6.55
N ALA A 684 -23.80 -59.05 -6.80
CA ALA A 684 -22.48 -59.39 -7.34
C ALA A 684 -22.19 -58.76 -8.72
N SER A 685 -23.25 -58.41 -9.46
CA SER A 685 -23.18 -57.80 -10.78
C SER A 685 -23.51 -56.31 -10.80
N LEU A 686 -23.96 -55.74 -9.68
CA LEU A 686 -24.24 -54.30 -9.58
C LEU A 686 -22.97 -53.48 -9.41
N ARG A 687 -23.04 -52.23 -9.88
CA ARG A 687 -22.02 -51.22 -9.61
C ARG A 687 -22.27 -50.61 -8.24
N GLU A 688 -21.25 -50.00 -7.64
CA GLU A 688 -21.38 -49.31 -6.35
C GLU A 688 -22.35 -48.12 -6.38
N THR A 689 -22.57 -47.57 -7.57
CA THR A 689 -23.52 -46.48 -7.81
C THR A 689 -24.94 -46.98 -8.12
N ASP A 690 -25.14 -48.29 -8.25
CA ASP A 690 -26.43 -48.90 -8.56
C ASP A 690 -27.08 -49.39 -7.26
N TYR A 691 -28.41 -49.26 -7.16
CA TYR A 691 -29.17 -49.61 -5.96
C TYR A 691 -30.10 -50.79 -6.21
N MET A 692 -30.34 -51.57 -5.17
CA MET A 692 -31.37 -52.61 -5.16
C MET A 692 -32.35 -52.36 -4.01
N GLY A 693 -33.64 -52.48 -4.30
CA GLY A 693 -34.68 -52.35 -3.28
C GLY A 693 -35.92 -53.16 -3.59
N MET A 694 -36.84 -53.16 -2.63
CA MET A 694 -38.11 -53.87 -2.73
C MET A 694 -39.21 -52.97 -3.28
N GLY A 695 -39.97 -53.46 -4.27
CA GLY A 695 -41.20 -52.82 -4.75
C GLY A 695 -42.39 -53.03 -3.81
N ARG A 696 -43.51 -52.35 -4.09
CA ARG A 696 -44.74 -52.46 -3.27
C ARG A 696 -45.35 -53.85 -3.25
N ASN A 697 -45.12 -54.65 -4.30
CA ASN A 697 -45.68 -55.99 -4.46
C ASN A 697 -44.67 -57.08 -4.09
N GLY A 698 -43.53 -56.73 -3.46
CA GLY A 698 -42.48 -57.68 -3.07
C GLY A 698 -41.54 -58.09 -4.21
N GLU A 699 -41.58 -57.39 -5.35
CA GLU A 699 -40.66 -57.56 -6.47
C GLU A 699 -39.29 -56.88 -6.20
N LEU A 700 -38.20 -57.44 -6.73
CA LEU A 700 -36.89 -56.81 -6.64
C LEU A 700 -36.74 -55.76 -7.75
N LEU A 701 -36.40 -54.55 -7.35
CA LEU A 701 -36.11 -53.43 -8.23
C LEU A 701 -34.62 -53.11 -8.20
N VAL A 702 -34.08 -52.82 -9.38
CA VAL A 702 -32.69 -52.38 -9.55
C VAL A 702 -32.68 -51.03 -10.25
N LEU A 703 -32.01 -50.07 -9.63
CA LEU A 703 -31.79 -48.74 -10.17
C LEU A 703 -30.36 -48.68 -10.70
N LEU A 704 -30.22 -48.58 -12.02
CA LEU A 704 -28.96 -48.37 -12.70
C LEU A 704 -28.69 -46.87 -12.84
N SER A 705 -27.62 -46.38 -12.19
CA SER A 705 -27.21 -44.99 -12.27
C SER A 705 -26.37 -44.72 -13.52
N ASN A 706 -26.50 -43.52 -14.09
CA ASN A 706 -25.74 -43.03 -15.26
C ASN A 706 -25.76 -44.01 -16.43
N THR A 707 -26.92 -44.61 -16.67
CA THR A 707 -27.12 -45.67 -17.68
C THR A 707 -28.32 -45.32 -18.52
N ASN A 708 -28.14 -45.21 -19.84
CA ASN A 708 -29.21 -44.99 -20.80
C ASN A 708 -29.84 -46.31 -21.29
N LYS A 709 -30.90 -46.25 -22.12
CA LYS A 709 -31.63 -47.45 -22.61
C LYS A 709 -30.76 -48.43 -23.38
N GLU A 710 -29.83 -47.91 -24.19
CA GLU A 710 -28.89 -48.74 -24.96
C GLU A 710 -27.86 -49.41 -24.04
N GLU A 711 -27.30 -48.67 -23.08
CA GLU A 711 -26.34 -49.16 -22.09
C GLU A 711 -26.96 -50.21 -21.15
N ALA A 712 -28.24 -50.05 -20.79
CA ALA A 712 -28.97 -51.00 -19.96
C ALA A 712 -29.14 -52.36 -20.64
N GLN A 713 -29.16 -52.41 -21.98
CA GLN A 713 -29.28 -53.67 -22.71
C GLN A 713 -28.05 -54.57 -22.49
N PHE A 714 -26.84 -54.00 -22.42
CA PHE A 714 -25.64 -54.76 -22.06
C PHE A 714 -25.69 -55.31 -20.63
N VAL A 715 -26.32 -54.58 -19.71
CA VAL A 715 -26.53 -55.04 -18.32
C VAL A 715 -27.51 -56.20 -18.28
N LEU A 716 -28.61 -56.12 -19.04
CA LEU A 716 -29.59 -57.20 -19.19
C LEU A 716 -28.98 -58.47 -19.79
N GLU A 717 -28.15 -58.35 -20.83
CA GLU A 717 -27.43 -59.49 -21.42
C GLU A 717 -26.47 -60.14 -20.41
N ARG A 718 -25.79 -59.34 -19.59
CA ARG A 718 -24.91 -59.83 -18.51
C ARG A 718 -25.70 -60.55 -17.42
N PHE A 719 -26.87 -60.02 -17.05
CA PHE A 719 -27.79 -60.65 -16.11
C PHE A 719 -28.32 -61.98 -16.67
N GLN A 720 -28.71 -62.04 -17.95
CA GLN A 720 -29.15 -63.28 -18.60
C GLN A 720 -28.07 -64.36 -18.60
N LYS A 721 -26.80 -64.01 -18.85
CA LYS A 721 -25.65 -64.95 -18.77
C LYS A 721 -25.47 -65.55 -17.37
N GLN A 722 -26.00 -64.90 -16.34
CA GLN A 722 -25.99 -65.36 -14.96
C GLN A 722 -27.35 -65.91 -14.52
N ASN A 723 -28.26 -66.24 -15.46
CA ASN A 723 -29.65 -66.69 -15.25
C ASN A 723 -30.58 -65.68 -14.53
N ILE A 724 -30.27 -64.39 -14.58
CA ILE A 724 -31.07 -63.32 -13.95
C ILE A 724 -31.96 -62.69 -15.02
N TYR A 725 -33.28 -62.73 -14.83
CA TYR A 725 -34.24 -62.17 -15.78
C TYR A 725 -34.87 -60.89 -15.22
N MET A 726 -34.51 -59.75 -15.82
CA MET A 726 -35.04 -58.43 -15.47
C MET A 726 -35.66 -57.79 -16.72
N LYS A 727 -36.63 -56.89 -16.53
CA LYS A 727 -37.18 -56.04 -17.60
C LYS A 727 -37.02 -54.56 -17.23
N VAL A 728 -36.86 -53.70 -18.23
CA VAL A 728 -36.90 -52.24 -18.03
C VAL A 728 -38.32 -51.84 -17.65
N VAL A 729 -38.44 -50.99 -16.64
CA VAL A 729 -39.70 -50.37 -16.24
C VAL A 729 -39.91 -49.14 -17.14
N GLU A 730 -40.96 -49.14 -17.96
CA GLU A 730 -41.33 -47.95 -18.75
C GLU A 730 -41.90 -46.88 -17.81
N GLU A 731 -41.45 -45.63 -18.00
CA GLU A 731 -41.64 -44.51 -17.08
C GLU A 731 -43.11 -44.28 -16.68
N GLY A 732 -43.40 -44.50 -15.39
CA GLY A 732 -44.67 -44.13 -14.77
C GLY A 732 -44.53 -44.01 -13.24
N PRO A 733 -45.26 -43.09 -12.58
CA PRO A 733 -45.20 -42.87 -11.13
C PRO A 733 -45.79 -44.03 -10.30
N GLU A 734 -46.24 -45.11 -10.92
CA GLU A 734 -46.98 -46.20 -10.28
C GLU A 734 -46.11 -47.15 -9.44
N TYR A 735 -44.78 -47.03 -9.51
CA TYR A 735 -43.82 -47.86 -8.77
C TYR A 735 -43.05 -47.13 -7.66
N VAL A 736 -43.32 -45.83 -7.47
CA VAL A 736 -42.79 -45.00 -6.36
C VAL A 736 -43.80 -44.95 -5.24
#